data_AF-A0A928FIB5-F1
#
_entry.id   AF-A0A928FIB5-F1
#
_cell.length_a   1.000
_cell.length_b   1.000
_cell.length_c   1.000
_cell.angle_alpha   90.00
_cell.angle_beta   90.00
_cell.angle_gamma   90.00
#
_symmetry.space_group_name_H-M   'P 1'
#
loop_
_entity.id
_entity.type
_entity.pdbx_description
1 polymer ?
#
loop_
_entity_poly.entity_id
_entity_poly.type
_entity_poly.pdbx_seq_one_letter_code
_entity_poly.pdbx_strand_id
1 'polypeptide(L)'
;MQKNLPIGYYAVSADADGASNSSFVYKGIEYLVTPGENLFSCLNDAYVNSKEIPSEILDGLDYDGFDTPVILMSGGEHRYNNGSPRGRSIAVDHSVTILGEGASVNPNLPSNDKIRPPVLNPAREKNETVLIGTFWWGRFIIGAECGVDKIIFDGLTLSAMCLEDMREVGPADAYISFRNVIHKSPMFRTLYKILPPKEDSALHRKVEIINLRIHNMDDADFGNYFMTPAVDELIIDGMTVDKTTQIFGFTTIYGGASNMPKNARSAKITVRNSYFGELLGENSIRTSLPDLEDRSFHFEITDCTFVNCSKNGEPALTLDVPSDKASVLIRNVSFTETEGFSPCAIKFLGNGKSITIENTVYKGFSTLTAVKKDSPVCIPKLIENRDANWESCCEDSHTVIAEINADYLTLDGLYEGRRAYYGDLHAHTACGGTSDGRVPMSEWPSAMDDVGLDFAAVVDHKQMRGFFLPEWSEERFIIGTEPGTNITNLNVCRHGLTEMHYNMLFPHKYGLAMVMANFPEFNFRGDELNGEYVYPNFTKERFSELVEYIRSIGGAVVHPHPKMMICSSDPMDYYVGEFTFLETLYDRYDSNWSARNYELWKKLLALGKRVYASGGSDTHGAVRSDTVSVFYAKERLGKTFLEIMKKGDFSVGAVGIQMAIADAPMGSVTEFHEGDVLTVRVGDFFSRELKKNCEYEIRIITDKGVAYASRYDGISTQRVALKIKKRAFYRVEIFDATHGYVVAHSNPIWLDF
;
A
#
# COMPACT_ATOMS: atom_id res chain seq x y z
N MET A 1 19.48 -35.57 -32.90
CA MET A 1 20.76 -36.15 -32.43
C MET A 1 20.75 -35.98 -30.92
N GLN A 2 20.63 -37.05 -30.16
CA GLN A 2 20.54 -36.98 -28.69
C GLN A 2 21.94 -36.70 -28.11
N LYS A 3 22.05 -35.69 -27.24
CA LYS A 3 23.28 -35.35 -26.49
C LYS A 3 23.08 -35.69 -25.01
N ASN A 4 24.12 -36.01 -24.24
CA ASN A 4 23.97 -36.05 -22.78
C ASN A 4 23.83 -34.62 -22.24
N LEU A 5 22.98 -34.40 -21.23
CA LEU A 5 22.99 -33.13 -20.51
C LEU A 5 24.34 -32.99 -19.77
N PRO A 6 25.11 -31.91 -19.99
CA PRO A 6 26.41 -31.76 -19.35
C PRO A 6 26.27 -31.65 -17.82
N ILE A 7 27.33 -32.03 -17.12
CA ILE A 7 27.42 -31.87 -15.66
C ILE A 7 27.23 -30.40 -15.28
N GLY A 8 26.47 -30.15 -14.20
CA GLY A 8 26.16 -28.80 -13.70
C GLY A 8 24.86 -28.19 -14.23
N TYR A 9 24.18 -28.86 -15.16
CA TYR A 9 22.83 -28.51 -15.60
C TYR A 9 21.77 -29.39 -14.95
N TYR A 10 20.69 -28.77 -14.48
CA TYR A 10 19.56 -29.42 -13.82
C TYR A 10 18.27 -29.03 -14.53
N ALA A 11 17.49 -30.00 -14.99
CA ALA A 11 16.31 -29.74 -15.81
C ALA A 11 15.01 -29.80 -14.99
N VAL A 12 14.08 -28.89 -15.30
CA VAL A 12 12.70 -28.92 -14.83
C VAL A 12 11.77 -29.07 -16.03
N SER A 13 10.93 -30.10 -16.00
CA SER A 13 9.95 -30.35 -17.07
C SER A 13 8.53 -30.04 -16.61
N ALA A 14 7.76 -29.38 -17.47
CA ALA A 14 6.36 -29.03 -17.21
C ALA A 14 5.46 -30.27 -17.06
N ASP A 15 5.83 -31.38 -17.70
CA ASP A 15 5.06 -32.64 -17.74
C ASP A 15 5.59 -33.73 -16.79
N ALA A 16 6.54 -33.41 -15.91
CA ALA A 16 7.24 -34.43 -15.10
C ALA A 16 6.43 -35.01 -13.92
N ASP A 17 5.14 -34.72 -13.82
CA ASP A 17 4.22 -35.40 -12.91
C ASP A 17 4.12 -36.89 -13.28
N GLY A 18 4.89 -37.74 -12.59
CA GLY A 18 4.82 -39.20 -12.75
C GLY A 18 5.44 -39.76 -14.04
N ALA A 19 6.17 -38.97 -14.83
CA ALA A 19 6.81 -39.42 -16.07
C ALA A 19 8.26 -39.87 -15.85
N SER A 20 8.59 -41.10 -16.27
CA SER A 20 9.94 -41.69 -16.25
C SER A 20 10.73 -41.34 -17.52
N ASN A 21 10.68 -40.07 -17.95
CA ASN A 21 11.31 -39.65 -19.19
C ASN A 21 12.83 -39.59 -19.04
N SER A 22 13.56 -40.27 -19.92
CA SER A 22 15.02 -40.24 -19.99
C SER A 22 15.57 -39.11 -20.89
N SER A 23 14.72 -38.17 -21.28
CA SER A 23 15.04 -37.06 -22.20
C SER A 23 14.40 -35.74 -21.78
N PHE A 24 15.11 -34.63 -22.02
CA PHE A 24 14.68 -33.25 -21.80
C PHE A 24 14.96 -32.41 -23.04
N VAL A 25 13.99 -31.61 -23.50
CA VAL A 25 14.17 -30.73 -24.66
C VAL A 25 14.37 -29.30 -24.17
N TYR A 26 15.41 -28.66 -24.69
CA TYR A 26 15.71 -27.25 -24.43
C TYR A 26 16.21 -26.58 -25.70
N LYS A 27 15.60 -25.45 -26.10
CA LYS A 27 15.87 -24.72 -27.35
C LYS A 27 15.87 -25.65 -28.58
N GLY A 28 14.97 -26.63 -28.59
CA GLY A 28 14.82 -27.61 -29.68
C GLY A 28 15.88 -28.71 -29.73
N ILE A 29 16.80 -28.78 -28.76
CA ILE A 29 17.80 -29.84 -28.62
C ILE A 29 17.33 -30.83 -27.56
N GLU A 30 17.35 -32.12 -27.88
CA GLU A 30 17.02 -33.20 -26.97
C GLU A 30 18.27 -33.69 -26.22
N TYR A 31 18.23 -33.61 -24.90
CA TYR A 31 19.27 -34.05 -23.98
C TYR A 31 18.84 -35.32 -23.23
N LEU A 32 19.74 -36.28 -23.08
CA LEU A 32 19.57 -37.43 -22.22
C LEU A 32 19.77 -37.01 -20.76
N VAL A 33 18.84 -37.43 -19.90
CA VAL A 33 18.75 -37.07 -18.48
C VAL A 33 18.36 -38.28 -17.63
N THR A 34 18.70 -38.22 -16.36
CA THR A 34 18.34 -39.21 -15.34
C THR A 34 17.38 -38.57 -14.33
N PRO A 35 16.11 -39.05 -14.25
CA PRO A 35 15.16 -38.59 -13.25
C PRO A 35 15.71 -38.69 -11.82
N GLY A 36 15.58 -37.61 -11.05
CA GLY A 36 16.08 -37.52 -9.67
C GLY A 36 17.57 -37.20 -9.54
N GLU A 37 18.34 -37.18 -10.62
CA GLU A 37 19.73 -36.69 -10.63
C GLU A 37 19.84 -35.33 -11.32
N ASN A 38 19.37 -35.21 -12.55
CA ASN A 38 19.43 -33.98 -13.34
C ASN A 38 18.11 -33.65 -14.08
N LEU A 39 17.03 -34.38 -13.79
CA LEU A 39 15.66 -34.04 -14.20
C LEU A 39 14.71 -34.10 -12.99
N PHE A 40 13.96 -33.03 -12.78
CA PHE A 40 13.05 -32.85 -11.64
C PHE A 40 11.64 -32.41 -12.09
N SER A 41 10.65 -32.72 -11.25
CA SER A 41 9.24 -32.37 -11.49
C SER A 41 8.84 -30.99 -10.97
N CYS A 42 9.67 -30.37 -10.12
CA CYS A 42 9.46 -29.00 -9.68
C CYS A 42 10.77 -28.24 -9.50
N LEU A 43 10.66 -26.91 -9.53
CA LEU A 43 11.80 -26.00 -9.43
C LEU A 43 12.52 -26.11 -8.08
N ASN A 44 11.77 -26.29 -6.98
CA ASN A 44 12.35 -26.46 -5.65
C ASN A 44 13.28 -27.68 -5.56
N ASP A 45 12.87 -28.81 -6.14
CA ASP A 45 13.67 -30.03 -6.11
C ASP A 45 14.93 -29.88 -6.97
N ALA A 46 14.83 -29.25 -8.15
CA ALA A 46 16.01 -28.93 -8.97
C ALA A 46 17.00 -28.02 -8.23
N TYR A 47 16.48 -26.99 -7.56
CA TYR A 47 17.27 -26.05 -6.78
C TYR A 47 18.02 -26.72 -5.61
N VAL A 48 17.35 -27.57 -4.82
CA VAL A 48 18.01 -28.29 -3.71
C VAL A 48 19.15 -29.21 -4.21
N ASN A 49 19.05 -29.70 -5.45
CA ASN A 49 20.04 -30.58 -6.05
C ASN A 49 21.10 -29.85 -6.88
N SER A 50 20.93 -28.56 -7.17
CA SER A 50 21.84 -27.81 -8.03
C SER A 50 23.13 -27.43 -7.31
N LYS A 51 24.19 -28.24 -7.47
CA LYS A 51 25.44 -28.11 -6.70
C LYS A 51 26.68 -27.86 -7.55
N GLU A 52 26.63 -28.25 -8.82
CA GLU A 52 27.80 -28.24 -9.69
C GLU A 52 27.70 -27.13 -10.73
N ILE A 53 28.83 -26.49 -11.01
CA ILE A 53 28.94 -25.44 -12.03
C ILE A 53 29.15 -26.14 -13.39
N PRO A 54 28.42 -25.74 -14.44
CA PRO A 54 28.64 -26.26 -15.78
C PRO A 54 30.08 -26.14 -16.27
N SER A 55 30.60 -27.22 -16.84
CA SER A 55 31.93 -27.23 -17.47
C SER A 55 31.95 -26.67 -18.89
N GLU A 56 30.78 -26.56 -19.51
CA GLU A 56 30.59 -26.05 -20.87
C GLU A 56 29.25 -25.32 -21.02
N ILE A 57 29.12 -24.53 -22.09
CA ILE A 57 27.94 -23.72 -22.39
C ILE A 57 27.14 -24.40 -23.48
N LEU A 58 25.82 -24.47 -23.31
CA LEU A 58 24.95 -25.03 -24.34
C LEU A 58 24.90 -24.15 -25.60
N ASP A 59 24.80 -24.78 -26.76
CA ASP A 59 24.70 -24.11 -28.05
C ASP A 59 23.56 -23.06 -28.05
N GLY A 60 23.85 -21.83 -28.49
CA GLY A 60 22.84 -20.77 -28.64
C GLY A 60 22.53 -19.96 -27.37
N LEU A 61 23.37 -20.05 -26.34
CA LEU A 61 23.37 -19.16 -25.17
C LEU A 61 24.44 -18.07 -25.32
N ASP A 62 24.12 -16.83 -24.98
CA ASP A 62 25.02 -15.66 -25.01
C ASP A 62 25.75 -15.50 -23.68
N TYR A 63 26.57 -16.50 -23.34
CA TYR A 63 27.37 -16.55 -22.13
C TYR A 63 28.79 -16.99 -22.48
N ASP A 64 29.79 -16.44 -21.78
CA ASP A 64 31.21 -16.86 -21.90
C ASP A 64 31.59 -17.95 -20.89
N GLY A 65 30.74 -18.17 -19.88
CA GLY A 65 30.86 -19.22 -18.87
C GLY A 65 29.80 -19.05 -17.77
N PHE A 66 29.65 -20.05 -16.92
CA PHE A 66 28.85 -19.97 -15.70
C PHE A 66 29.75 -20.10 -14.48
N ASP A 67 29.43 -19.37 -13.42
CA ASP A 67 30.07 -19.49 -12.11
C ASP A 67 29.07 -19.91 -11.02
N THR A 68 27.87 -20.30 -11.42
CA THR A 68 26.83 -20.88 -10.58
C THR A 68 26.29 -22.17 -11.22
N PRO A 69 25.67 -23.06 -10.44
CA PRO A 69 24.81 -24.09 -11.00
C PRO A 69 23.73 -23.50 -11.91
N VAL A 70 23.33 -24.27 -12.93
CA VAL A 70 22.32 -23.83 -13.92
C VAL A 70 21.11 -24.74 -13.89
N ILE A 71 19.93 -24.13 -13.73
CA ILE A 71 18.64 -24.79 -13.85
C ILE A 71 18.02 -24.43 -15.20
N LEU A 72 17.71 -25.45 -16.00
CA LEU A 72 17.05 -25.33 -17.29
C LEU A 72 15.55 -25.58 -17.14
N MET A 73 14.75 -24.70 -17.71
CA MET A 73 13.30 -24.83 -17.73
C MET A 73 12.82 -24.96 -19.18
N SER A 74 12.14 -26.07 -19.46
CA SER A 74 11.55 -26.30 -20.79
C SER A 74 10.37 -25.37 -21.07
N GLY A 75 9.84 -25.41 -22.29
CA GLY A 75 8.58 -24.75 -22.62
C GLY A 75 7.41 -25.42 -21.89
N GLY A 76 6.50 -24.62 -21.33
CA GLY A 76 5.32 -25.10 -20.62
C GLY A 76 5.02 -24.35 -19.33
N GLU A 77 3.98 -24.80 -18.64
CA GLU A 77 3.63 -24.34 -17.30
C GLU A 77 4.34 -25.23 -16.27
N HIS A 78 5.16 -24.63 -15.42
CA HIS A 78 5.97 -25.34 -14.44
C HIS A 78 5.44 -25.17 -13.04
N ARG A 79 5.47 -26.26 -12.27
CA ARG A 79 5.13 -26.23 -10.86
C ARG A 79 6.28 -25.72 -10.02
N TYR A 80 5.90 -24.88 -9.07
CA TYR A 80 6.83 -24.26 -8.14
C TYR A 80 7.19 -25.17 -6.93
N ASN A 81 6.30 -26.05 -6.47
CA ASN A 81 6.52 -26.88 -5.26
C ASN A 81 5.75 -28.22 -5.30
N ASN A 82 6.37 -29.29 -4.78
CA ASN A 82 5.75 -30.59 -4.51
C ASN A 82 5.38 -30.72 -3.01
N GLY A 83 4.16 -30.32 -2.63
CA GLY A 83 3.49 -30.95 -1.47
C GLY A 83 3.55 -30.28 -0.08
N SER A 84 3.33 -28.97 0.05
CA SER A 84 3.00 -28.38 1.37
C SER A 84 1.95 -27.26 1.28
N PRO A 85 0.81 -27.36 2.01
CA PRO A 85 -0.13 -26.24 2.18
C PRO A 85 0.50 -25.00 2.86
N ARG A 86 1.71 -25.15 3.42
CA ARG A 86 2.42 -24.15 4.24
C ARG A 86 3.73 -23.62 3.60
N GLY A 87 4.15 -24.09 2.43
CA GLY A 87 5.41 -23.70 1.78
C GLY A 87 5.22 -22.90 0.50
N ARG A 88 5.02 -21.57 0.63
CA ARG A 88 4.65 -20.65 -0.47
C ARG A 88 5.84 -19.85 -1.06
N SER A 89 7.08 -20.32 -0.84
CA SER A 89 8.31 -19.61 -1.20
C SER A 89 9.47 -20.59 -1.44
N ILE A 90 10.40 -20.27 -2.35
CA ILE A 90 11.73 -20.89 -2.42
C ILE A 90 12.65 -20.01 -1.59
N ALA A 91 13.19 -20.57 -0.51
CA ALA A 91 14.26 -19.93 0.25
C ALA A 91 15.58 -20.19 -0.46
N VAL A 92 16.16 -19.12 -1.03
CA VAL A 92 17.45 -19.19 -1.73
C VAL A 92 18.56 -19.09 -0.69
N ASP A 93 19.38 -20.13 -0.65
CA ASP A 93 20.54 -20.34 0.23
C ASP A 93 21.88 -20.47 -0.52
N HIS A 94 21.89 -20.60 -1.85
CA HIS A 94 23.09 -20.62 -2.70
C HIS A 94 22.86 -19.95 -4.06
N SER A 95 23.94 -19.48 -4.67
CA SER A 95 23.92 -18.76 -5.95
C SER A 95 23.49 -19.67 -7.10
N VAL A 96 22.64 -19.17 -8.00
CA VAL A 96 22.03 -19.99 -9.06
C VAL A 96 21.69 -19.18 -10.31
N THR A 97 21.78 -19.81 -11.46
CA THR A 97 21.29 -19.29 -12.74
C THR A 97 20.11 -20.12 -13.23
N ILE A 98 18.99 -19.48 -13.54
CA ILE A 98 17.77 -20.12 -14.04
C ILE A 98 17.51 -19.64 -15.46
N LEU A 99 17.50 -20.58 -16.41
CA LEU A 99 17.33 -20.33 -17.84
C LEU A 99 16.02 -20.95 -18.34
N GLY A 100 15.12 -20.12 -18.86
CA GLY A 100 13.96 -20.57 -19.64
C GLY A 100 14.31 -20.84 -21.10
N GLU A 101 13.35 -21.35 -21.86
CA GLU A 101 13.46 -21.52 -23.32
C GLU A 101 13.85 -20.21 -24.03
N GLY A 102 13.44 -19.09 -23.45
CA GLY A 102 13.70 -17.77 -24.00
C GLY A 102 15.08 -17.19 -23.70
N ALA A 103 15.99 -17.95 -23.10
CA ALA A 103 17.28 -17.40 -22.67
C ALA A 103 18.06 -16.87 -23.88
N SER A 104 18.71 -15.71 -23.70
CA SER A 104 19.42 -14.96 -24.73
C SER A 104 18.55 -14.44 -25.89
N VAL A 105 17.22 -14.50 -25.79
CA VAL A 105 16.30 -14.00 -26.82
C VAL A 105 15.56 -12.76 -26.28
N ASN A 106 15.86 -11.59 -26.83
CA ASN A 106 15.23 -10.34 -26.41
C ASN A 106 13.72 -10.35 -26.71
N PRO A 107 12.82 -10.17 -25.70
CA PRO A 107 11.37 -10.13 -25.87
C PRO A 107 10.84 -8.91 -26.62
N ASN A 108 11.66 -7.89 -26.90
CA ASN A 108 11.26 -6.61 -27.46
C ASN A 108 11.90 -6.42 -28.85
N LEU A 109 11.09 -6.48 -29.92
CA LEU A 109 11.47 -6.06 -31.27
C LEU A 109 11.36 -4.52 -31.32
N PRO A 110 12.45 -3.81 -31.70
CA PRO A 110 12.39 -2.37 -31.88
C PRO A 110 11.26 -1.97 -32.85
N SER A 111 10.51 -0.93 -32.49
CA SER A 111 9.53 -0.31 -33.39
C SER A 111 10.18 0.78 -34.23
N ASN A 112 9.90 0.82 -35.54
CA ASN A 112 10.29 1.94 -36.41
C ASN A 112 9.49 3.22 -36.13
N ASP A 113 8.33 3.09 -35.49
CA ASP A 113 7.49 4.19 -35.03
C ASP A 113 7.70 4.37 -33.52
N LYS A 114 8.38 5.45 -33.12
CA LYS A 114 8.68 5.73 -31.71
C LYS A 114 7.43 5.90 -30.83
N ILE A 115 6.26 6.17 -31.43
CA ILE A 115 5.00 6.34 -30.70
C ILE A 115 4.31 4.98 -30.47
N ARG A 116 4.75 3.92 -31.15
CA ARG A 116 4.21 2.57 -30.96
C ARG A 116 5.10 1.76 -30.03
N PRO A 117 4.52 0.92 -29.15
CA PRO A 117 5.30 0.04 -28.32
C PRO A 117 6.13 -0.92 -29.18
N PRO A 118 7.34 -1.30 -28.72
CA PRO A 118 8.08 -2.45 -29.26
C PRO A 118 7.15 -3.67 -29.42
N VAL A 119 7.28 -4.35 -30.55
CA VAL A 119 6.50 -5.57 -30.81
C VAL A 119 7.12 -6.72 -30.01
N LEU A 120 6.31 -7.69 -29.59
CA LEU A 120 6.83 -8.88 -28.91
C LEU A 120 7.74 -9.68 -29.86
N ASN A 121 8.93 -10.07 -29.40
CA ASN A 121 9.95 -10.76 -30.17
C ASN A 121 10.43 -12.07 -29.52
N PRO A 122 10.50 -13.19 -30.26
CA PRO A 122 9.67 -13.51 -31.42
C PRO A 122 8.18 -13.45 -31.05
N ALA A 123 7.27 -13.96 -31.88
CA ALA A 123 5.96 -14.36 -31.39
C ALA A 123 6.16 -15.53 -30.40
N ARG A 124 6.59 -15.21 -29.18
CA ARG A 124 6.83 -16.17 -28.11
C ARG A 124 5.52 -16.89 -27.87
N GLU A 125 5.50 -18.21 -28.05
CA GLU A 125 4.27 -18.98 -27.83
C GLU A 125 3.79 -18.77 -26.39
N LYS A 126 2.50 -19.00 -26.12
CA LYS A 126 1.92 -18.84 -24.76
C LYS A 126 2.71 -19.62 -23.69
N ASN A 127 3.46 -20.63 -24.11
CA ASN A 127 4.16 -21.62 -23.31
C ASN A 127 5.69 -21.40 -23.21
N GLU A 128 6.25 -20.28 -23.68
CA GLU A 128 7.69 -20.01 -23.48
C GLU A 128 7.94 -19.70 -21.99
N THR A 129 8.33 -20.77 -21.28
CA THR A 129 8.42 -21.04 -19.84
C THR A 129 7.58 -20.12 -18.94
N VAL A 130 6.47 -20.65 -18.41
CA VAL A 130 5.56 -20.01 -17.46
C VAL A 130 5.69 -20.68 -16.08
N LEU A 131 5.99 -19.93 -15.03
CA LEU A 131 5.94 -20.45 -13.65
C LEU A 131 4.55 -20.27 -13.06
N ILE A 132 3.87 -21.37 -12.67
CA ILE A 132 2.53 -21.33 -12.05
C ILE A 132 2.50 -22.17 -10.76
N GLY A 133 2.00 -21.57 -9.68
CA GLY A 133 1.66 -22.27 -8.43
C GLY A 133 0.18 -22.67 -8.43
N THR A 134 -0.14 -23.86 -7.92
CA THR A 134 -1.51 -24.41 -7.93
C THR A 134 -2.52 -23.66 -7.05
N PHE A 135 -2.11 -22.65 -6.29
CA PHE A 135 -2.95 -21.59 -5.69
C PHE A 135 -2.12 -20.31 -5.51
N TRP A 136 -2.79 -19.14 -5.42
CA TRP A 136 -2.26 -17.75 -5.51
C TRP A 136 -0.81 -17.51 -4.98
N TRP A 137 0.09 -17.10 -5.90
CA TRP A 137 1.35 -16.32 -5.76
C TRP A 137 2.65 -17.06 -5.34
N GLY A 138 3.69 -17.02 -6.19
CA GLY A 138 5.01 -17.62 -5.93
C GLY A 138 6.10 -16.60 -5.56
N ARG A 139 7.01 -16.94 -4.62
CA ARG A 139 8.07 -16.03 -4.13
C ARG A 139 9.45 -16.66 -4.11
N PHE A 140 10.43 -15.98 -4.70
CA PHE A 140 11.85 -16.23 -4.44
C PHE A 140 12.30 -15.37 -3.27
N ILE A 141 12.72 -15.99 -2.17
CA ILE A 141 13.13 -15.28 -0.96
C ILE A 141 14.61 -15.55 -0.70
N ILE A 142 15.44 -14.51 -0.77
CA ILE A 142 16.80 -14.56 -0.25
C ILE A 142 16.74 -14.22 1.23
N GLY A 143 17.08 -15.18 2.10
CA GLY A 143 16.95 -15.04 3.55
C GLY A 143 17.87 -13.96 4.15
N ALA A 144 17.58 -13.52 5.38
CA ALA A 144 18.22 -12.36 6.02
C ALA A 144 19.75 -12.47 6.23
N GLU A 145 20.26 -13.69 6.41
CA GLU A 145 21.67 -14.01 6.69
C GLU A 145 22.18 -15.05 5.69
N CYS A 146 22.08 -14.73 4.39
CA CYS A 146 22.36 -15.64 3.31
C CYS A 146 23.69 -15.31 2.59
N GLY A 147 24.49 -16.35 2.31
CA GLY A 147 25.76 -16.25 1.60
C GLY A 147 25.65 -16.19 0.06
N VAL A 148 24.44 -16.10 -0.49
CA VAL A 148 24.21 -15.95 -1.94
C VAL A 148 24.85 -14.65 -2.42
N ASP A 149 25.71 -14.72 -3.42
CA ASP A 149 26.32 -13.55 -4.06
C ASP A 149 25.76 -13.31 -5.48
N LYS A 150 25.13 -14.31 -6.11
CA LYS A 150 24.68 -14.20 -7.51
C LYS A 150 23.37 -14.94 -7.79
N ILE A 151 22.40 -14.23 -8.36
CA ILE A 151 21.18 -14.84 -8.92
C ILE A 151 20.94 -14.29 -10.33
N ILE A 152 20.71 -15.19 -11.29
CA ILE A 152 20.40 -14.81 -12.67
C ILE A 152 19.13 -15.52 -13.12
N PHE A 153 18.19 -14.74 -13.67
CA PHE A 153 17.03 -15.23 -14.41
C PHE A 153 17.17 -14.78 -15.87
N ASP A 154 17.12 -15.71 -16.82
CA ASP A 154 17.12 -15.38 -18.25
C ASP A 154 16.02 -16.13 -19.00
N GLY A 155 15.23 -15.40 -19.80
CA GLY A 155 14.37 -16.01 -20.81
C GLY A 155 13.08 -16.61 -20.29
N LEU A 156 12.53 -16.03 -19.22
CA LEU A 156 11.35 -16.54 -18.53
C LEU A 156 10.11 -15.69 -18.79
N THR A 157 8.95 -16.34 -18.88
CA THR A 157 7.66 -15.69 -18.67
C THR A 157 7.20 -15.94 -17.23
N LEU A 158 6.98 -14.88 -16.49
CA LEU A 158 6.62 -14.94 -15.08
C LEU A 158 5.16 -14.50 -14.91
N SER A 159 4.37 -15.33 -14.24
CA SER A 159 2.97 -15.05 -13.92
C SER A 159 2.81 -15.07 -12.41
N ALA A 160 2.52 -13.91 -11.81
CA ALA A 160 2.36 -13.75 -10.36
C ALA A 160 3.54 -14.28 -9.51
N MET A 161 4.77 -14.04 -9.98
CA MET A 161 6.01 -14.36 -9.27
C MET A 161 6.72 -13.07 -8.82
N CYS A 162 7.14 -13.01 -7.55
CA CYS A 162 7.97 -11.91 -7.04
C CYS A 162 9.33 -12.39 -6.53
N LEU A 163 10.29 -11.46 -6.48
CA LEU A 163 11.57 -11.61 -5.79
C LEU A 163 11.55 -10.75 -4.52
N GLU A 164 11.90 -11.38 -3.38
CA GLU A 164 12.15 -10.73 -2.10
C GLU A 164 13.61 -10.97 -1.67
N ASP A 165 14.45 -9.95 -1.72
CA ASP A 165 15.77 -9.95 -1.10
C ASP A 165 15.67 -9.34 0.30
N MET A 166 15.66 -10.22 1.30
CA MET A 166 15.47 -9.86 2.71
C MET A 166 16.79 -9.72 3.46
N ARG A 167 17.95 -9.80 2.77
CA ARG A 167 19.26 -9.73 3.42
C ARG A 167 19.46 -8.39 4.13
N GLU A 168 19.83 -8.44 5.40
CA GLU A 168 20.29 -7.27 6.14
C GLU A 168 21.82 -7.25 6.23
N VAL A 169 22.40 -8.45 6.17
CA VAL A 169 23.83 -8.76 6.14
C VAL A 169 24.08 -9.79 5.04
N GLY A 170 25.28 -9.83 4.48
CA GLY A 170 25.58 -10.73 3.37
C GLY A 170 26.97 -10.51 2.78
N PRO A 171 27.28 -11.18 1.65
CA PRO A 171 28.54 -11.01 0.95
C PRO A 171 28.72 -9.57 0.50
N ALA A 172 29.99 -9.15 0.35
CA ALA A 172 30.31 -7.77 0.03
C ALA A 172 29.71 -7.32 -1.31
N ASP A 173 29.70 -8.21 -2.30
CA ASP A 173 29.22 -7.92 -3.65
C ASP A 173 28.09 -8.90 -4.03
N ALA A 174 26.85 -8.46 -3.89
CA ALA A 174 25.67 -9.23 -4.29
C ALA A 174 25.12 -8.73 -5.64
N TYR A 175 24.95 -9.65 -6.57
CA TYR A 175 24.49 -9.39 -7.94
C TYR A 175 23.20 -10.15 -8.26
N ILE A 176 22.19 -9.42 -8.72
CA ILE A 176 20.91 -9.99 -9.14
C ILE A 176 20.60 -9.51 -10.55
N SER A 177 20.34 -10.44 -11.48
CA SER A 177 20.04 -10.12 -12.87
C SER A 177 18.76 -10.77 -13.36
N PHE A 178 17.91 -9.97 -14.00
CA PHE A 178 16.74 -10.42 -14.77
C PHE A 178 16.96 -10.03 -16.22
N ARG A 179 17.00 -11.01 -17.11
CA ARG A 179 17.30 -10.83 -18.53
C ARG A 179 16.19 -11.45 -19.37
N ASN A 180 15.74 -10.74 -20.39
CA ASN A 180 14.80 -11.25 -21.39
C ASN A 180 13.49 -11.81 -20.78
N VAL A 181 13.00 -11.16 -19.73
CA VAL A 181 11.86 -11.60 -18.92
C VAL A 181 10.56 -10.95 -19.40
N ILE A 182 9.46 -11.70 -19.36
CA ILE A 182 8.10 -11.18 -19.59
C ILE A 182 7.26 -11.39 -18.32
N HIS A 183 6.73 -10.32 -17.74
CA HIS A 183 5.74 -10.40 -16.66
C HIS A 183 4.30 -10.32 -17.22
N LYS A 184 3.41 -11.23 -16.78
CA LYS A 184 2.00 -11.31 -17.21
C LYS A 184 1.00 -11.34 -16.03
N SER A 185 -0.08 -10.53 -16.14
CA SER A 185 -1.41 -10.62 -15.48
C SER A 185 -1.47 -10.60 -13.93
N PRO A 186 -2.59 -10.16 -13.32
CA PRO A 186 -2.59 -9.14 -12.27
C PRO A 186 -1.64 -9.48 -11.13
N MET A 187 -0.84 -8.48 -10.75
CA MET A 187 0.12 -8.63 -9.67
C MET A 187 -0.30 -7.75 -8.52
N PHE A 188 -0.70 -8.39 -7.44
CA PHE A 188 -1.13 -7.75 -6.21
C PHE A 188 0.05 -7.51 -5.25
N ARG A 189 1.30 -7.48 -5.74
CA ARG A 189 2.50 -7.36 -4.90
C ARG A 189 3.64 -6.67 -5.64
N THR A 190 4.57 -6.11 -4.86
CA THR A 190 5.83 -5.56 -5.35
C THR A 190 6.64 -6.65 -6.06
N LEU A 191 6.97 -6.44 -7.35
CA LEU A 191 7.70 -7.41 -8.18
C LEU A 191 9.11 -7.70 -7.66
N TYR A 192 9.84 -6.62 -7.35
CA TYR A 192 11.21 -6.67 -6.86
C TYR A 192 11.29 -5.95 -5.52
N LYS A 193 11.23 -6.70 -4.43
CA LYS A 193 11.33 -6.19 -3.07
C LYS A 193 12.73 -6.42 -2.53
N ILE A 194 13.52 -5.36 -2.38
CA ILE A 194 14.89 -5.42 -1.85
C ILE A 194 14.96 -4.56 -0.59
N LEU A 195 15.28 -5.16 0.55
CA LEU A 195 15.34 -4.47 1.84
C LEU A 195 16.67 -3.75 2.07
N PRO A 196 16.67 -2.60 2.76
CA PRO A 196 17.89 -1.90 3.10
C PRO A 196 18.77 -2.76 4.03
N PRO A 197 20.08 -2.85 3.77
CA PRO A 197 21.02 -3.50 4.67
C PRO A 197 21.17 -2.71 5.98
N LYS A 198 21.73 -3.35 7.02
CA LYS A 198 22.17 -2.68 8.24
C LYS A 198 23.30 -1.68 7.93
N GLU A 199 23.40 -0.64 8.75
CA GLU A 199 24.36 0.46 8.55
C GLU A 199 25.83 0.00 8.57
N ASP A 200 26.14 -1.01 9.38
CA ASP A 200 27.45 -1.63 9.55
C ASP A 200 27.69 -2.85 8.63
N SER A 201 26.73 -3.14 7.73
CA SER A 201 26.80 -4.28 6.83
C SER A 201 27.82 -4.07 5.71
N ALA A 202 28.54 -5.12 5.36
CA ALA A 202 29.40 -5.14 4.17
C ALA A 202 28.61 -5.32 2.86
N LEU A 203 27.31 -5.60 2.93
CA LEU A 203 26.49 -5.98 1.78
C LEU A 203 26.26 -4.81 0.81
N HIS A 204 26.87 -4.86 -0.37
CA HIS A 204 26.57 -3.98 -1.50
C HIS A 204 25.81 -4.75 -2.58
N ARG A 205 24.80 -4.11 -3.16
CA ARG A 205 23.92 -4.74 -4.15
C ARG A 205 23.96 -4.04 -5.48
N LYS A 206 24.14 -4.84 -6.53
CA LYS A 206 23.92 -4.45 -7.91
C LYS A 206 22.77 -5.26 -8.50
N VAL A 207 21.80 -4.56 -9.10
CA VAL A 207 20.65 -5.18 -9.77
C VAL A 207 20.59 -4.74 -11.22
N GLU A 208 20.43 -5.71 -12.11
CA GLU A 208 20.28 -5.48 -13.54
C GLU A 208 18.96 -6.07 -14.05
N ILE A 209 18.17 -5.25 -14.72
CA ILE A 209 16.93 -5.62 -15.39
C ILE A 209 17.11 -5.29 -16.87
N ILE A 210 17.33 -6.31 -17.69
CA ILE A 210 17.69 -6.20 -19.10
C ILE A 210 16.60 -6.83 -19.96
N ASN A 211 16.07 -6.07 -20.92
CA ASN A 211 15.00 -6.48 -21.83
C ASN A 211 13.79 -7.05 -21.10
N LEU A 212 13.23 -6.27 -20.18
CA LEU A 212 12.00 -6.62 -19.47
C LEU A 212 10.78 -6.23 -20.32
N ARG A 213 9.76 -7.08 -20.38
CA ARG A 213 8.43 -6.69 -20.86
C ARG A 213 7.39 -6.86 -19.77
N ILE A 214 6.62 -5.81 -19.55
CA ILE A 214 5.49 -5.80 -18.62
C ILE A 214 4.23 -5.70 -19.45
N HIS A 215 3.41 -6.75 -19.43
CA HIS A 215 2.20 -6.83 -20.25
C HIS A 215 0.96 -7.12 -19.40
N ASN A 216 -0.08 -6.28 -19.54
CA ASN A 216 -1.31 -6.35 -18.75
C ASN A 216 -1.03 -6.45 -17.24
N MET A 217 -0.02 -5.73 -16.77
CA MET A 217 0.17 -5.56 -15.33
C MET A 217 -0.96 -4.66 -14.85
N ASP A 218 -1.69 -5.16 -13.85
CA ASP A 218 -2.57 -4.34 -13.03
C ASP A 218 -1.98 -4.34 -11.64
N ASP A 219 -1.47 -3.18 -11.23
CA ASP A 219 -1.10 -2.93 -9.84
C ASP A 219 -2.40 -2.67 -9.06
N ALA A 220 -3.21 -3.72 -8.95
CA ALA A 220 -4.51 -3.69 -8.28
C ALA A 220 -4.33 -3.31 -6.80
N ASP A 221 -3.14 -3.58 -6.30
CA ASP A 221 -2.78 -3.43 -4.91
C ASP A 221 -2.00 -2.13 -4.80
N PHE A 222 -2.66 -1.03 -5.14
CA PHE A 222 -2.35 0.37 -4.84
C PHE A 222 -1.15 0.58 -3.86
N GLY A 223 -0.99 -0.10 -2.73
CA GLY A 223 0.22 -0.01 -1.87
C GLY A 223 1.55 -0.58 -2.41
N ASN A 224 1.57 -1.35 -3.49
CA ASN A 224 2.75 -2.02 -4.03
C ASN A 224 3.46 -1.18 -5.08
N TYR A 225 4.75 -1.43 -5.19
CA TYR A 225 5.64 -0.71 -6.08
C TYR A 225 6.02 -1.63 -7.24
N PHE A 226 6.34 -1.06 -8.40
CA PHE A 226 7.07 -1.85 -9.41
C PHE A 226 8.34 -2.44 -8.80
N MET A 227 9.01 -1.67 -7.94
CA MET A 227 10.16 -2.13 -7.16
C MET A 227 10.41 -1.28 -5.92
N THR A 228 11.00 -1.88 -4.89
CA THR A 228 11.61 -1.17 -3.75
C THR A 228 13.13 -1.43 -3.78
N PRO A 229 13.93 -0.63 -4.50
CA PRO A 229 15.32 -0.98 -4.76
C PRO A 229 16.25 -0.42 -3.69
N ALA A 230 16.50 -1.21 -2.65
CA ALA A 230 17.54 -0.88 -1.67
C ALA A 230 18.93 -1.35 -2.11
N VAL A 231 19.47 -0.65 -3.10
CA VAL A 231 20.65 -1.06 -3.86
C VAL A 231 21.62 0.08 -4.08
N ASP A 232 22.89 -0.24 -4.24
CA ASP A 232 23.96 0.69 -4.61
C ASP A 232 23.82 1.06 -6.09
N GLU A 233 23.51 0.08 -6.94
CA GLU A 233 23.31 0.28 -8.37
C GLU A 233 22.10 -0.50 -8.90
N LEU A 234 21.21 0.20 -9.60
CA LEU A 234 20.13 -0.38 -10.39
C LEU A 234 20.27 0.04 -11.85
N ILE A 235 20.28 -0.94 -12.75
CA ILE A 235 20.26 -0.70 -14.20
C ILE A 235 18.99 -1.32 -14.78
N ILE A 236 18.18 -0.49 -15.43
CA ILE A 236 17.03 -0.91 -16.23
C ILE A 236 17.35 -0.55 -17.68
N ASP A 237 17.47 -1.56 -18.54
CA ASP A 237 17.83 -1.40 -19.95
C ASP A 237 16.84 -2.16 -20.83
N GLY A 238 16.22 -1.49 -21.81
CA GLY A 238 15.31 -2.16 -22.75
C GLY A 238 13.97 -2.57 -22.15
N MET A 239 13.49 -1.88 -21.11
CA MET A 239 12.18 -2.18 -20.51
C MET A 239 11.04 -1.68 -21.41
N THR A 240 10.05 -2.52 -21.65
CA THR A 240 8.82 -2.15 -22.37
C THR A 240 7.60 -2.34 -21.48
N VAL A 241 6.82 -1.28 -21.36
CA VAL A 241 5.55 -1.26 -20.65
C VAL A 241 4.47 -0.83 -21.62
N ASP A 242 3.51 -1.72 -21.89
CA ASP A 242 2.41 -1.45 -22.80
C ASP A 242 1.07 -1.93 -22.26
N LYS A 243 0.05 -1.06 -22.29
CA LYS A 243 -1.34 -1.36 -21.85
C LYS A 243 -1.45 -1.78 -20.38
N THR A 244 -0.52 -1.33 -19.55
CA THR A 244 -0.51 -1.52 -18.11
C THR A 244 -1.39 -0.45 -17.46
N THR A 245 -2.20 -0.83 -16.46
CA THR A 245 -3.03 0.16 -15.76
C THR A 245 -2.14 1.11 -14.99
N GLN A 246 -1.18 0.63 -14.22
CA GLN A 246 -0.35 1.51 -13.41
C GLN A 246 1.06 0.99 -13.23
N ILE A 247 2.03 1.92 -13.26
CA ILE A 247 3.38 1.70 -12.74
C ILE A 247 3.66 2.79 -11.72
N PHE A 248 3.75 2.39 -10.45
CA PHE A 248 4.24 3.27 -9.40
C PHE A 248 5.78 3.30 -9.41
N GLY A 249 6.32 4.20 -10.22
CA GLY A 249 7.70 4.69 -10.09
C GLY A 249 8.82 3.69 -10.34
N PHE A 250 10.05 4.19 -10.22
CA PHE A 250 11.26 3.36 -10.06
C PHE A 250 11.75 3.32 -8.60
N THR A 251 11.06 4.06 -7.72
CA THR A 251 11.27 4.12 -6.28
C THR A 251 9.90 4.27 -5.58
N THR A 252 9.87 4.33 -4.25
CA THR A 252 8.63 4.48 -3.48
C THR A 252 8.01 5.88 -3.65
N ILE A 253 6.69 6.01 -3.41
CA ILE A 253 5.89 7.20 -3.76
C ILE A 253 5.60 8.17 -2.60
N TYR A 254 5.87 7.75 -1.35
CA TYR A 254 5.68 8.58 -0.16
C TYR A 254 7.05 9.09 0.31
N GLY A 255 7.15 10.40 0.46
CA GLY A 255 8.37 11.11 0.82
C GLY A 255 9.04 10.46 2.04
N GLY A 256 10.31 10.07 1.87
CA GLY A 256 11.14 9.56 2.95
C GLY A 256 11.92 8.28 2.66
N ALA A 257 11.56 7.47 1.66
CA ALA A 257 12.26 6.20 1.46
C ALA A 257 12.32 5.73 -0.01
N SER A 258 13.05 6.44 -0.86
CA SER A 258 14.03 5.67 -1.63
C SER A 258 14.84 4.90 -0.59
N ASN A 259 14.73 3.57 -0.58
CA ASN A 259 15.39 2.71 0.41
C ASN A 259 16.91 2.72 0.16
N MET A 260 17.56 3.88 0.07
CA MET A 260 19.00 3.97 -0.08
C MET A 260 19.66 3.05 0.95
N PRO A 261 20.61 2.19 0.52
CA PRO A 261 21.31 1.35 1.47
C PRO A 261 21.94 2.21 2.57
N LYS A 262 21.70 1.87 3.84
CA LYS A 262 22.22 2.66 4.96
C LYS A 262 23.75 2.66 5.01
N ASN A 263 24.36 1.58 4.54
CA ASN A 263 25.80 1.38 4.45
C ASN A 263 26.46 1.99 3.18
N ALA A 264 25.68 2.53 2.22
CA ALA A 264 26.21 3.09 0.99
C ALA A 264 26.39 4.62 1.08
N ARG A 265 27.56 5.12 0.63
CA ARG A 265 27.82 6.58 0.50
C ARG A 265 27.17 7.20 -0.73
N SER A 266 26.91 6.38 -1.74
CA SER A 266 26.29 6.78 -3.00
C SER A 266 25.41 5.67 -3.54
N ALA A 267 24.28 6.02 -4.17
CA ALA A 267 23.47 5.08 -4.93
C ALA A 267 23.13 5.64 -6.32
N LYS A 268 23.02 4.76 -7.32
CA LYS A 268 22.72 5.11 -8.71
C LYS A 268 21.58 4.26 -9.26
N ILE A 269 20.60 4.91 -9.87
CA ILE A 269 19.58 4.25 -10.68
C ILE A 269 19.67 4.78 -12.11
N THR A 270 19.78 3.87 -13.08
CA THR A 270 19.84 4.18 -14.51
C THR A 270 18.68 3.49 -15.23
N VAL A 271 17.88 4.25 -15.96
CA VAL A 271 16.83 3.74 -16.86
C VAL A 271 17.19 4.15 -18.28
N ARG A 272 17.35 3.19 -19.18
CA ARG A 272 17.74 3.48 -20.56
C ARG A 272 17.06 2.60 -21.61
N ASN A 273 17.04 3.08 -22.84
CA ASN A 273 16.48 2.37 -24.01
C ASN A 273 15.07 1.81 -23.77
N SER A 274 14.27 2.48 -22.94
CA SER A 274 13.01 1.94 -22.41
C SER A 274 11.79 2.65 -23.00
N TYR A 275 10.69 1.92 -23.10
CA TYR A 275 9.41 2.38 -23.62
C TYR A 275 8.31 2.27 -22.56
N PHE A 276 7.59 3.37 -22.34
CA PHE A 276 6.43 3.46 -21.46
C PHE A 276 5.26 3.98 -22.28
N GLY A 277 4.19 3.19 -22.42
CA GLY A 277 3.07 3.58 -23.24
C GLY A 277 1.72 3.12 -22.72
N GLU A 278 0.69 3.93 -22.95
CA GLU A 278 -0.72 3.59 -22.68
C GLU A 278 -0.96 3.23 -21.21
N LEU A 279 -0.55 4.10 -20.29
CA LEU A 279 -0.76 3.89 -18.86
C LEU A 279 -2.19 4.29 -18.49
N LEU A 280 -2.98 3.34 -17.99
CA LEU A 280 -4.44 3.52 -17.87
C LEU A 280 -4.90 4.01 -16.48
N GLY A 281 -3.98 4.21 -15.54
CA GLY A 281 -4.20 4.46 -14.13
C GLY A 281 -4.26 5.94 -13.79
N GLU A 282 -4.72 6.27 -12.59
CA GLU A 282 -4.96 7.65 -12.18
C GLU A 282 -3.69 8.49 -11.98
N ASN A 283 -2.51 7.86 -11.90
CA ASN A 283 -1.25 8.55 -11.57
C ASN A 283 -0.20 8.39 -12.67
N SER A 284 0.60 9.45 -12.84
CA SER A 284 1.86 9.46 -13.59
C SER A 284 2.90 8.50 -13.01
N ILE A 285 3.96 8.19 -13.75
CA ILE A 285 5.15 7.54 -13.17
C ILE A 285 5.75 8.49 -12.13
N ARG A 286 5.84 8.07 -10.86
CA ARG A 286 6.33 8.90 -9.75
C ARG A 286 7.54 8.27 -9.06
N THR A 287 8.64 9.00 -8.97
CA THR A 287 9.87 8.55 -8.31
C THR A 287 10.25 9.56 -7.23
N SER A 288 10.33 9.13 -5.96
CA SER A 288 10.88 9.94 -4.88
C SER A 288 12.35 9.61 -4.65
N LEU A 289 13.17 10.66 -4.55
CA LEU A 289 14.58 10.58 -4.20
C LEU A 289 14.69 10.75 -2.67
N PRO A 290 15.63 10.06 -2.03
CA PRO A 290 15.74 10.07 -0.57
C PRO A 290 16.17 11.45 -0.07
N ASP A 291 15.81 11.79 1.17
CA ASP A 291 16.51 12.88 1.88
C ASP A 291 17.86 12.34 2.36
N LEU A 292 18.91 13.08 2.05
CA LEU A 292 20.28 12.61 2.09
C LEU A 292 21.06 13.59 2.94
N GLU A 293 21.18 13.29 4.23
CA GLU A 293 22.03 14.04 5.15
C GLU A 293 23.44 14.20 4.55
N ASP A 294 24.28 13.16 4.52
CA ASP A 294 25.67 13.19 4.03
C ASP A 294 25.97 12.32 2.80
N ARG A 295 24.93 11.71 2.22
CA ARG A 295 25.05 10.72 1.14
C ARG A 295 24.65 11.32 -0.22
N SER A 296 24.97 10.63 -1.32
CA SER A 296 24.65 11.12 -2.68
C SER A 296 23.77 10.13 -3.45
N PHE A 297 22.85 10.65 -4.27
CA PHE A 297 21.99 9.81 -5.11
C PHE A 297 21.97 10.35 -6.53
N HIS A 298 22.06 9.45 -7.51
CA HIS A 298 22.03 9.79 -8.93
C HIS A 298 20.93 9.03 -9.66
N PHE A 299 20.02 9.76 -10.29
CA PHE A 299 18.95 9.22 -11.10
C PHE A 299 19.14 9.61 -12.57
N GLU A 300 19.29 8.63 -13.44
CA GLU A 300 19.56 8.84 -14.87
C GLU A 300 18.46 8.20 -15.73
N ILE A 301 17.84 8.98 -16.63
CA ILE A 301 16.93 8.49 -17.67
C ILE A 301 17.51 8.87 -19.04
N THR A 302 17.82 7.87 -19.88
CA THR A 302 18.45 8.08 -21.19
C THR A 302 17.74 7.31 -22.30
N ASP A 303 17.55 7.94 -23.47
CA ASP A 303 17.05 7.23 -24.67
C ASP A 303 15.69 6.52 -24.45
N CYS A 304 14.83 7.11 -23.62
CA CYS A 304 13.52 6.57 -23.24
C CYS A 304 12.36 7.26 -23.98
N THR A 305 11.25 6.54 -24.13
CA THR A 305 10.03 7.07 -24.77
C THR A 305 8.81 6.88 -23.86
N PHE A 306 8.04 7.96 -23.67
CA PHE A 306 6.81 8.00 -22.89
C PHE A 306 5.65 8.42 -23.81
N VAL A 307 4.59 7.61 -23.88
CA VAL A 307 3.42 7.83 -24.75
C VAL A 307 2.13 7.63 -23.96
N ASN A 308 1.24 8.62 -23.94
CA ASN A 308 -0.05 8.55 -23.22
C ASN A 308 0.14 8.07 -21.77
N CYS A 309 1.13 8.63 -21.08
CA CYS A 309 1.46 8.30 -19.69
C CYS A 309 0.84 9.29 -18.70
N SER A 310 0.10 10.29 -19.17
CA SER A 310 -0.53 11.30 -18.32
C SER A 310 -2.04 11.09 -18.26
N LYS A 311 -2.66 11.36 -17.11
CA LYS A 311 -4.13 11.32 -16.94
C LYS A 311 -4.60 12.43 -16.01
N ASN A 312 -5.82 12.93 -16.27
CA ASN A 312 -6.53 13.87 -15.39
C ASN A 312 -5.74 15.14 -15.01
N GLY A 313 -4.85 15.63 -15.89
CA GLY A 313 -4.04 16.82 -15.63
C GLY A 313 -2.77 16.58 -14.82
N GLU A 314 -2.42 15.33 -14.50
CA GLU A 314 -1.11 14.96 -13.96
C GLU A 314 -0.03 14.94 -15.07
N PRO A 315 1.27 15.07 -14.73
CA PRO A 315 2.36 14.96 -15.70
C PRO A 315 2.53 13.52 -16.22
N ALA A 316 3.46 13.28 -17.15
CA ALA A 316 3.88 11.92 -17.49
C ALA A 316 4.87 11.34 -16.46
N LEU A 317 5.74 12.20 -15.92
CA LEU A 317 6.76 11.86 -14.94
C LEU A 317 6.73 12.86 -13.77
N THR A 318 6.64 12.37 -12.53
CA THR A 318 6.79 13.17 -11.31
C THR A 318 8.06 12.75 -10.58
N LEU A 319 8.95 13.69 -10.32
CA LEU A 319 10.20 13.48 -9.59
C LEU A 319 10.21 14.31 -8.31
N ASP A 320 10.33 13.65 -7.17
CA ASP A 320 10.46 14.30 -5.87
C ASP A 320 11.93 14.34 -5.45
N VAL A 321 12.49 15.54 -5.35
CA VAL A 321 13.93 15.83 -5.18
C VAL A 321 14.09 16.71 -3.93
N PRO A 322 14.01 16.13 -2.72
CA PRO A 322 14.00 16.89 -1.48
C PRO A 322 15.36 17.54 -1.15
N SER A 323 16.46 16.89 -1.54
CA SER A 323 17.83 17.28 -1.20
C SER A 323 18.63 17.77 -2.43
N ASP A 324 19.59 18.68 -2.21
CA ASP A 324 20.54 19.13 -3.23
C ASP A 324 21.65 18.10 -3.53
N LYS A 325 21.80 17.09 -2.66
CA LYS A 325 22.70 15.92 -2.85
C LYS A 325 22.10 14.85 -3.77
N ALA A 326 20.83 14.98 -4.12
CA ALA A 326 20.19 14.16 -5.15
C ALA A 326 20.34 14.83 -6.51
N SER A 327 20.84 14.10 -7.51
CA SER A 327 21.04 14.59 -8.88
C SER A 327 20.20 13.82 -9.88
N VAL A 328 19.64 14.54 -10.86
CA VAL A 328 18.79 13.98 -11.92
C VAL A 328 19.36 14.34 -13.28
N LEU A 329 19.54 13.35 -14.14
CA LEU A 329 19.88 13.51 -15.56
C LEU A 329 18.77 12.90 -16.43
N ILE A 330 18.21 13.70 -17.33
CA ILE A 330 17.23 13.24 -18.33
C ILE A 330 17.78 13.61 -19.71
N ARG A 331 18.14 12.63 -20.53
CA ARG A 331 18.78 12.86 -21.84
C ARG A 331 18.13 12.05 -22.96
N ASN A 332 17.93 12.67 -24.12
CA ASN A 332 17.37 12.02 -25.31
C ASN A 332 16.00 11.35 -25.05
N VAL A 333 15.16 11.95 -24.20
CA VAL A 333 13.84 11.41 -23.84
C VAL A 333 12.74 12.06 -24.66
N SER A 334 11.73 11.28 -25.07
CA SER A 334 10.53 11.83 -25.74
C SER A 334 9.26 11.58 -24.95
N PHE A 335 8.45 12.62 -24.78
CA PHE A 335 7.11 12.57 -24.17
C PHE A 335 6.04 12.89 -25.21
N THR A 336 5.05 12.03 -25.39
CA THR A 336 3.94 12.27 -26.32
C THR A 336 2.61 12.01 -25.61
N GLU A 337 1.71 12.98 -25.63
CA GLU A 337 0.31 12.85 -25.19
C GLU A 337 -0.61 13.09 -26.39
N THR A 338 -1.59 12.20 -26.57
CA THR A 338 -2.49 12.21 -27.73
C THR A 338 -3.96 12.43 -27.35
N GLU A 339 -4.35 12.14 -26.11
CA GLU A 339 -5.76 12.14 -25.68
C GLU A 339 -6.16 13.36 -24.83
N GLY A 340 -5.23 14.24 -24.44
CA GLY A 340 -5.55 15.40 -23.60
C GLY A 340 -4.43 16.44 -23.47
N PHE A 341 -4.75 17.58 -22.86
CA PHE A 341 -3.78 18.65 -22.56
C PHE A 341 -3.33 18.53 -21.10
N SER A 342 -2.23 17.82 -20.87
CA SER A 342 -1.57 17.81 -19.56
C SER A 342 -0.70 19.06 -19.39
N PRO A 343 -0.66 19.66 -18.19
CA PRO A 343 0.00 20.95 -17.99
C PRO A 343 1.51 20.87 -18.19
N CYS A 344 2.15 19.75 -17.85
CA CYS A 344 3.58 19.55 -18.07
C CYS A 344 3.92 18.08 -18.32
N ALA A 345 5.02 17.81 -19.03
CA ALA A 345 5.50 16.44 -19.21
C ALA A 345 6.20 15.90 -17.94
N ILE A 346 6.98 16.75 -17.27
CA ILE A 346 7.75 16.43 -16.07
C ILE A 346 7.38 17.41 -14.94
N LYS A 347 7.06 16.88 -13.76
CA LYS A 347 6.84 17.68 -12.55
C LYS A 347 7.94 17.40 -11.54
N PHE A 348 8.58 18.45 -11.05
CA PHE A 348 9.55 18.37 -9.96
C PHE A 348 8.91 18.86 -8.66
N LEU A 349 9.09 18.11 -7.58
CA LEU A 349 8.80 18.49 -6.20
C LEU A 349 10.14 18.73 -5.47
N GLY A 350 10.22 19.73 -4.60
CA GLY A 350 11.43 20.07 -3.84
C GLY A 350 12.34 21.15 -4.48
N ASN A 351 13.56 21.29 -3.95
CA ASN A 351 14.44 22.45 -4.19
C ASN A 351 15.13 22.46 -5.56
N GLY A 352 15.16 21.34 -6.29
CA GLY A 352 15.43 21.27 -7.73
C GLY A 352 16.79 21.80 -8.24
N LYS A 353 17.82 21.93 -7.38
CA LYS A 353 19.10 22.57 -7.74
C LYS A 353 20.03 21.72 -8.62
N SER A 354 19.81 20.42 -8.70
CA SER A 354 20.72 19.44 -9.33
C SER A 354 20.05 18.64 -10.45
N ILE A 355 19.28 19.30 -11.32
CA ILE A 355 18.53 18.69 -12.42
C ILE A 355 19.14 19.11 -13.76
N THR A 356 19.48 18.14 -14.61
CA THR A 356 19.97 18.36 -15.98
C THR A 356 19.03 17.68 -16.97
N ILE A 357 18.55 18.44 -17.97
CA ILE A 357 17.69 17.93 -19.05
C ILE A 357 18.32 18.28 -20.40
N GLU A 358 18.59 17.28 -21.23
CA GLU A 358 19.30 17.41 -22.51
C GLU A 358 18.55 16.69 -23.63
N ASN A 359 18.41 17.32 -24.80
CA ASN A 359 17.80 16.71 -25.99
C ASN A 359 16.42 16.04 -25.75
N THR A 360 15.64 16.57 -24.81
CA THR A 360 14.32 16.05 -24.47
C THR A 360 13.24 16.76 -25.29
N VAL A 361 12.35 15.99 -25.90
CA VAL A 361 11.25 16.50 -26.73
C VAL A 361 9.90 16.15 -26.12
N TYR A 362 8.91 17.03 -26.29
CA TYR A 362 7.56 16.80 -25.79
C TYR A 362 6.50 17.26 -26.80
N LYS A 363 5.37 16.53 -26.86
CA LYS A 363 4.21 16.84 -27.69
C LYS A 363 2.93 16.53 -26.90
N GLY A 364 1.93 17.42 -26.96
CA GLY A 364 0.67 17.25 -26.24
C GLY A 364 0.67 17.77 -24.78
N PHE A 365 1.76 18.42 -24.35
CA PHE A 365 1.85 19.08 -23.04
C PHE A 365 2.02 20.58 -23.20
N SER A 366 1.54 21.37 -22.24
CA SER A 366 1.72 22.83 -22.26
C SER A 366 3.18 23.24 -22.04
N THR A 367 3.89 22.56 -21.14
CA THR A 367 5.33 22.77 -20.89
C THR A 367 6.09 21.45 -20.76
N LEU A 368 7.41 21.51 -20.91
CA LEU A 368 8.26 20.36 -20.59
C LEU A 368 8.27 20.09 -19.09
N THR A 369 8.49 21.15 -18.30
CA THR A 369 8.66 21.06 -16.84
C THR A 369 7.68 21.96 -16.10
N ALA A 370 7.20 21.50 -14.95
CA ALA A 370 6.67 22.35 -13.90
C ALA A 370 7.44 22.07 -12.60
N VAL A 371 7.92 23.13 -11.95
CA VAL A 371 8.47 23.01 -10.60
C VAL A 371 7.36 23.46 -9.66
N LYS A 372 6.74 22.50 -8.95
CA LYS A 372 6.05 22.87 -7.74
C LYS A 372 7.18 23.04 -6.73
N LYS A 373 7.71 24.27 -6.61
CA LYS A 373 8.27 24.67 -5.33
C LYS A 373 7.20 24.26 -4.34
N ASP A 374 7.55 23.58 -3.25
CA ASP A 374 6.63 23.54 -2.13
C ASP A 374 6.06 24.93 -2.07
N SER A 375 4.74 25.02 -2.30
CA SER A 375 4.08 26.26 -1.93
C SER A 375 4.66 26.52 -0.56
N PRO A 376 5.16 27.72 -0.25
CA PRO A 376 5.12 28.08 1.13
C PRO A 376 3.64 27.84 1.46
N VAL A 377 3.32 26.67 2.05
CA VAL A 377 2.33 26.57 3.09
C VAL A 377 2.73 27.77 3.87
N CYS A 378 1.93 28.82 3.73
CA CYS A 378 2.27 30.11 4.28
C CYS A 378 2.08 29.83 5.75
N ILE A 379 3.08 29.19 6.37
CA ILE A 379 3.09 28.74 7.75
C ILE A 379 2.86 30.06 8.44
N PRO A 380 1.67 30.28 9.00
CA PRO A 380 1.51 31.45 9.82
C PRO A 380 2.54 31.23 10.92
N LYS A 381 3.56 32.09 10.97
CA LYS A 381 4.51 32.11 12.07
C LYS A 381 3.68 32.02 13.34
N LEU A 382 4.00 31.02 14.17
CA LEU A 382 3.52 30.79 15.52
C LEU A 382 2.67 31.97 16.01
N ILE A 383 1.35 31.88 15.90
CA ILE A 383 0.51 32.89 16.55
C ILE A 383 0.27 32.35 17.95
N GLU A 384 1.24 32.62 18.81
CA GLU A 384 1.04 32.71 20.25
C GLU A 384 -0.25 33.48 20.51
N ASN A 385 -1.06 32.98 21.45
CA ASN A 385 -2.30 33.59 21.93
C ASN A 385 -2.31 35.11 21.77
N ARG A 386 -3.06 35.60 20.78
CA ARG A 386 -3.23 37.05 20.59
C ARG A 386 -4.34 37.54 21.48
N ASP A 387 -4.12 38.70 22.08
CA ASP A 387 -5.12 39.41 22.90
C ASP A 387 -6.31 39.95 22.08
N ALA A 388 -6.27 39.83 20.75
CA ALA A 388 -7.28 40.35 19.85
C ALA A 388 -7.57 39.39 18.69
N ASN A 389 -8.82 39.38 18.22
CA ASN A 389 -9.28 38.58 17.07
C ASN A 389 -8.53 38.96 15.78
N TRP A 390 -8.37 37.99 14.87
CA TRP A 390 -7.66 38.21 13.59
C TRP A 390 -8.18 37.31 12.48
N GLU A 391 -7.91 37.66 11.22
CA GLU A 391 -8.21 36.79 10.07
C GLU A 391 -7.03 35.83 9.81
N SER A 392 -7.33 34.56 9.54
CA SER A 392 -6.34 33.57 9.13
C SER A 392 -5.85 33.86 7.69
N CYS A 393 -4.57 33.60 7.42
CA CYS A 393 -3.98 33.76 6.08
C CYS A 393 -3.93 32.41 5.33
N CYS A 394 -5.05 31.68 5.29
CA CYS A 394 -5.17 30.35 4.67
C CYS A 394 -6.08 30.38 3.42
N GLU A 395 -6.19 29.25 2.73
CA GLU A 395 -7.00 29.10 1.51
C GLU A 395 -8.46 29.54 1.70
N ASP A 396 -9.03 29.21 2.86
CA ASP A 396 -10.37 29.62 3.28
C ASP A 396 -10.28 30.50 4.53
N SER A 397 -9.83 31.75 4.38
CA SER A 397 -9.68 32.71 5.48
C SER A 397 -10.89 32.74 6.43
N HIS A 398 -10.66 32.78 7.74
CA HIS A 398 -11.69 32.90 8.76
C HIS A 398 -11.22 33.79 9.91
N THR A 399 -12.18 34.38 10.64
CA THR A 399 -11.88 35.11 11.88
C THR A 399 -11.58 34.12 13.00
N VAL A 400 -10.34 34.12 13.48
CA VAL A 400 -9.92 33.46 14.72
C VAL A 400 -10.26 34.36 15.89
N ILE A 401 -10.92 33.80 16.90
CA ILE A 401 -11.30 34.48 18.12
C ILE A 401 -10.17 34.31 19.14
N ALA A 402 -9.76 35.41 19.77
CA ALA A 402 -8.80 35.36 20.88
C ALA A 402 -9.31 34.45 21.99
N GLU A 403 -8.43 33.62 22.57
CA GLU A 403 -8.84 32.59 23.54
C GLU A 403 -9.65 33.15 24.71
N ILE A 404 -9.27 34.34 25.22
CA ILE A 404 -9.97 35.08 26.28
C ILE A 404 -11.41 35.46 25.93
N ASN A 405 -11.75 35.58 24.65
CA ASN A 405 -13.06 35.98 24.16
C ASN A 405 -13.92 34.80 23.68
N ALA A 406 -13.38 33.58 23.67
CA ALA A 406 -14.05 32.40 23.17
C ALA A 406 -14.78 31.64 24.30
N ASP A 407 -15.99 31.16 24.02
CA ASP A 407 -16.74 30.33 24.97
C ASP A 407 -16.31 28.86 24.89
N TYR A 408 -15.29 28.50 25.68
CA TYR A 408 -14.91 27.10 25.87
C TYR A 408 -15.75 26.37 26.92
N LEU A 409 -16.64 27.05 27.64
CA LEU A 409 -17.46 26.40 28.68
C LEU A 409 -18.45 25.41 28.05
N THR A 410 -18.99 25.74 26.88
CA THR A 410 -19.84 24.84 26.12
C THR A 410 -19.08 23.55 25.74
N LEU A 411 -17.86 23.68 25.22
CA LEU A 411 -17.00 22.52 24.92
C LEU A 411 -16.63 21.73 26.18
N ASP A 412 -16.27 22.41 27.26
CA ASP A 412 -15.96 21.77 28.55
C ASP A 412 -17.15 20.99 29.12
N GLY A 413 -18.37 21.52 29.00
CA GLY A 413 -19.59 20.84 29.43
C GLY A 413 -19.88 19.56 28.63
N LEU A 414 -19.64 19.56 27.32
CA LEU A 414 -19.86 18.39 26.46
C LEU A 414 -18.96 17.20 26.86
N TYR A 415 -17.72 17.50 27.29
CA TYR A 415 -16.72 16.50 27.66
C TYR A 415 -16.51 16.39 29.19
N GLU A 416 -17.40 16.97 29.99
CA GLU A 416 -17.28 16.97 31.46
C GLU A 416 -17.22 15.54 32.03
N GLY A 417 -16.21 15.29 32.87
CA GLY A 417 -15.97 14.00 33.51
C GLY A 417 -15.53 12.89 32.57
N ARG A 418 -15.24 13.20 31.30
CA ARG A 418 -14.67 12.25 30.33
C ARG A 418 -13.14 12.34 30.34
N ARG A 419 -12.46 11.23 30.06
CA ARG A 419 -11.02 11.19 29.81
C ARG A 419 -10.72 10.47 28.51
N ALA A 420 -9.54 10.72 27.96
CA ALA A 420 -9.04 10.02 26.78
C ALA A 420 -8.78 8.53 27.08
N TYR A 421 -9.21 7.69 26.16
CA TYR A 421 -8.88 6.27 26.06
C TYR A 421 -8.39 5.97 24.65
N TYR A 422 -7.38 5.12 24.54
CA TYR A 422 -6.72 4.79 23.28
C TYR A 422 -7.06 3.36 22.89
N GLY A 423 -7.49 3.14 21.65
CA GLY A 423 -7.85 1.79 21.23
C GLY A 423 -7.73 1.54 19.74
N ASP A 424 -7.76 0.26 19.41
CA ASP A 424 -7.70 -0.27 18.06
C ASP A 424 -9.10 -0.72 17.62
N LEU A 425 -9.64 -0.18 16.52
CA LEU A 425 -10.98 -0.52 16.06
C LEU A 425 -11.01 -1.72 15.10
N HIS A 426 -9.88 -2.42 14.92
CA HIS A 426 -9.80 -3.58 14.03
C HIS A 426 -8.71 -4.58 14.47
N ALA A 427 -9.11 -5.65 15.15
CA ALA A 427 -8.21 -6.68 15.64
C ALA A 427 -8.77 -8.10 15.51
N HIS A 428 -7.87 -9.07 15.29
CA HIS A 428 -8.18 -10.51 15.15
C HIS A 428 -7.50 -11.34 16.22
N THR A 429 -8.22 -12.30 16.78
CA THR A 429 -7.77 -13.09 17.93
C THR A 429 -7.84 -14.60 17.66
N ALA A 430 -7.04 -15.36 18.39
CA ALA A 430 -7.08 -16.83 18.35
C ALA A 430 -8.15 -17.36 19.32
N CYS A 431 -9.42 -17.13 19.02
CA CYS A 431 -10.53 -17.65 19.83
C CYS A 431 -10.88 -19.13 19.57
N GLY A 432 -10.14 -19.80 18.68
CA GLY A 432 -10.58 -21.06 18.04
C GLY A 432 -11.46 -20.75 16.82
N GLY A 433 -11.91 -21.77 16.08
CA GLY A 433 -12.81 -21.59 14.93
C GLY A 433 -12.08 -21.26 13.61
N THR A 434 -12.65 -20.34 12.83
CA THR A 434 -12.30 -20.06 11.42
C THR A 434 -11.59 -18.71 11.19
N SER A 435 -11.40 -17.90 12.23
CA SER A 435 -10.57 -16.69 12.19
C SER A 435 -9.08 -17.06 12.11
N ASP A 436 -8.25 -16.09 11.74
CA ASP A 436 -6.82 -16.23 11.46
C ASP A 436 -5.92 -15.39 12.39
N GLY A 437 -6.50 -14.80 13.44
CA GLY A 437 -5.77 -14.26 14.58
C GLY A 437 -4.91 -15.32 15.29
N ARG A 438 -3.74 -14.91 15.80
CA ARG A 438 -2.73 -15.81 16.37
C ARG A 438 -2.56 -15.71 17.88
N VAL A 439 -3.03 -14.63 18.50
CA VAL A 439 -2.91 -14.40 19.95
C VAL A 439 -4.22 -14.79 20.64
N PRO A 440 -4.19 -15.72 21.61
CA PRO A 440 -5.40 -16.14 22.34
C PRO A 440 -6.03 -14.99 23.12
N MET A 441 -7.37 -14.95 23.19
CA MET A 441 -8.14 -13.92 23.93
C MET A 441 -7.67 -13.74 25.38
N SER A 442 -7.22 -14.81 26.04
CA SER A 442 -6.67 -14.78 27.40
C SER A 442 -5.41 -13.90 27.55
N GLU A 443 -4.64 -13.73 26.48
CA GLU A 443 -3.38 -12.97 26.48
C GLU A 443 -3.57 -11.51 26.04
N TRP A 444 -4.68 -11.20 25.35
CA TRP A 444 -4.97 -9.88 24.80
C TRP A 444 -4.93 -8.74 25.84
N PRO A 445 -5.59 -8.84 27.00
CA PRO A 445 -5.58 -7.75 27.98
C PRO A 445 -4.16 -7.37 28.45
N SER A 446 -3.30 -8.36 28.68
CA SER A 446 -1.90 -8.12 29.08
C SER A 446 -1.11 -7.49 27.93
N ALA A 447 -1.27 -8.02 26.71
CA ALA A 447 -0.58 -7.49 25.54
C ALA A 447 -1.02 -6.04 25.22
N MET A 448 -2.29 -5.69 25.44
CA MET A 448 -2.78 -4.33 25.34
C MET A 448 -2.14 -3.41 26.38
N ASP A 449 -2.03 -3.85 27.64
CA ASP A 449 -1.37 -3.08 28.69
C ASP A 449 0.12 -2.83 28.34
N ASP A 450 0.80 -3.83 27.76
CA ASP A 450 2.20 -3.74 27.32
C ASP A 450 2.41 -2.71 26.21
N VAL A 451 1.41 -2.48 25.36
CA VAL A 451 1.43 -1.45 24.30
C VAL A 451 0.68 -0.18 24.67
N GLY A 452 0.06 -0.11 25.86
CA GLY A 452 -0.66 1.06 26.34
C GLY A 452 -2.05 1.27 25.75
N LEU A 453 -2.69 0.24 25.19
CA LEU A 453 -4.07 0.31 24.70
C LEU A 453 -5.08 0.09 25.84
N ASP A 454 -6.12 0.91 25.84
CA ASP A 454 -7.22 0.82 26.79
C ASP A 454 -8.33 -0.13 26.33
N PHE A 455 -8.61 -0.17 25.04
CA PHE A 455 -9.67 -0.99 24.45
C PHE A 455 -9.33 -1.46 23.02
N ALA A 456 -10.05 -2.47 22.52
CA ALA A 456 -9.96 -2.93 21.14
C ALA A 456 -11.32 -3.40 20.62
N ALA A 457 -11.59 -3.26 19.33
CA ALA A 457 -12.69 -3.95 18.67
C ALA A 457 -12.18 -5.29 18.12
N VAL A 458 -12.68 -6.39 18.70
CA VAL A 458 -12.34 -7.73 18.23
C VAL A 458 -13.37 -8.13 17.18
N VAL A 459 -12.90 -8.31 15.95
CA VAL A 459 -13.73 -8.49 14.74
C VAL A 459 -13.37 -9.75 13.96
N ASP A 460 -13.19 -10.85 14.67
CA ASP A 460 -12.81 -12.15 14.10
C ASP A 460 -13.67 -12.59 12.91
N HIS A 461 -13.02 -13.20 11.91
CA HIS A 461 -13.66 -13.69 10.70
C HIS A 461 -14.55 -14.93 10.94
N LYS A 462 -15.71 -14.97 10.28
CA LYS A 462 -16.58 -16.17 10.09
C LYS A 462 -17.08 -16.86 11.36
N GLN A 463 -17.01 -16.22 12.51
CA GLN A 463 -17.44 -16.82 13.78
C GLN A 463 -18.00 -15.79 14.77
N MET A 464 -18.62 -16.32 15.83
CA MET A 464 -19.14 -15.51 16.95
C MET A 464 -18.53 -15.87 18.32
N ARG A 465 -17.62 -16.86 18.34
CA ARG A 465 -17.16 -17.52 19.56
C ARG A 465 -16.52 -16.56 20.57
N GLY A 466 -15.71 -15.60 20.09
CA GLY A 466 -14.85 -14.78 20.96
C GLY A 466 -15.59 -14.06 22.07
N PHE A 467 -16.76 -13.50 21.78
CA PHE A 467 -17.58 -12.75 22.74
C PHE A 467 -18.49 -13.61 23.65
N PHE A 468 -18.37 -14.94 23.58
CA PHE A 468 -18.97 -15.88 24.55
C PHE A 468 -17.94 -16.57 25.43
N LEU A 469 -16.65 -16.33 25.20
CA LEU A 469 -15.59 -16.88 26.01
C LEU A 469 -15.56 -16.24 27.41
N PRO A 470 -15.30 -17.00 28.49
CA PRO A 470 -15.13 -16.46 29.84
C PRO A 470 -14.05 -15.36 29.95
N GLU A 471 -13.08 -15.38 29.06
CA GLU A 471 -11.98 -14.42 28.96
C GLU A 471 -12.41 -13.07 28.35
N TRP A 472 -13.61 -12.98 27.76
CA TRP A 472 -14.11 -11.73 27.19
C TRP A 472 -14.27 -10.65 28.28
N SER A 473 -13.62 -9.51 28.06
CA SER A 473 -13.72 -8.36 28.94
C SER A 473 -14.58 -7.26 28.33
N GLU A 474 -15.78 -7.07 28.87
CA GLU A 474 -16.68 -5.95 28.52
C GLU A 474 -16.06 -4.57 28.83
N GLU A 475 -15.05 -4.52 29.70
CA GLU A 475 -14.29 -3.29 29.97
C GLU A 475 -13.33 -2.93 28.83
N ARG A 476 -12.84 -3.92 28.08
CA ARG A 476 -11.75 -3.75 27.12
C ARG A 476 -12.20 -3.93 25.67
N PHE A 477 -13.25 -4.70 25.41
CA PHE A 477 -13.55 -5.13 24.05
C PHE A 477 -14.88 -4.61 23.51
N ILE A 478 -14.86 -4.14 22.26
CA ILE A 478 -16.04 -3.88 21.45
C ILE A 478 -16.37 -5.17 20.68
N ILE A 479 -17.62 -5.61 20.76
CA ILE A 479 -18.11 -6.83 20.12
C ILE A 479 -18.27 -6.59 18.62
N GLY A 480 -17.66 -7.45 17.79
CA GLY A 480 -17.92 -7.42 16.36
C GLY A 480 -17.42 -8.64 15.59
N THR A 481 -17.51 -8.55 14.26
CA THR A 481 -16.99 -9.54 13.31
C THR A 481 -16.72 -8.87 11.96
N GLU A 482 -15.74 -9.35 11.21
CA GLU A 482 -15.41 -8.89 9.86
C GLU A 482 -15.78 -9.97 8.81
N PRO A 483 -16.95 -9.89 8.15
CA PRO A 483 -17.20 -10.67 6.97
C PRO A 483 -16.55 -10.09 5.71
N GLY A 484 -16.25 -10.96 4.76
CA GLY A 484 -16.07 -10.60 3.36
C GLY A 484 -17.38 -10.70 2.57
N THR A 485 -17.47 -10.00 1.45
CA THR A 485 -18.56 -10.09 0.48
C THR A 485 -18.10 -9.67 -0.91
N ASN A 486 -18.86 -10.03 -1.96
CA ASN A 486 -18.75 -9.39 -3.27
C ASN A 486 -19.98 -8.52 -3.55
N ILE A 487 -19.77 -7.27 -3.99
CA ILE A 487 -20.84 -6.38 -4.46
C ILE A 487 -21.04 -6.54 -5.98
N THR A 488 -21.95 -7.43 -6.33
CA THR A 488 -22.16 -7.96 -7.70
C THR A 488 -22.55 -6.96 -8.78
N ASN A 489 -22.96 -5.73 -8.41
CA ASN A 489 -23.44 -4.70 -9.33
C ASN A 489 -22.67 -3.36 -9.25
N LEU A 490 -21.42 -3.36 -8.76
CA LEU A 490 -20.58 -2.16 -8.83
C LEU A 490 -20.13 -1.85 -10.26
N ASN A 491 -20.04 -0.56 -10.58
CA ASN A 491 -19.49 -0.06 -11.84
C ASN A 491 -17.96 0.07 -11.73
N VAL A 492 -17.27 -1.04 -11.39
CA VAL A 492 -15.82 -1.05 -11.25
C VAL A 492 -15.09 -1.06 -12.60
N CYS A 493 -13.91 -0.46 -12.66
CA CYS A 493 -13.04 -0.57 -13.83
C CYS A 493 -12.39 -1.96 -13.95
N ARG A 494 -12.47 -2.51 -15.17
CA ARG A 494 -11.65 -3.54 -15.86
C ARG A 494 -11.38 -4.93 -15.25
N HIS A 495 -11.50 -5.17 -13.95
CA HIS A 495 -11.17 -6.49 -13.36
C HIS A 495 -12.28 -7.17 -12.57
N GLY A 496 -13.42 -6.53 -12.35
CA GLY A 496 -14.54 -7.14 -11.64
C GLY A 496 -14.24 -7.50 -10.18
N LEU A 497 -13.18 -6.92 -9.59
CA LEU A 497 -12.89 -7.02 -8.17
C LEU A 497 -13.92 -6.20 -7.41
N THR A 498 -14.96 -6.91 -7.00
CA THR A 498 -16.08 -6.39 -6.21
C THR A 498 -16.00 -6.84 -4.75
N GLU A 499 -14.89 -7.46 -4.36
CA GLU A 499 -14.69 -7.97 -3.02
C GLU A 499 -14.53 -6.82 -2.03
N MET A 500 -15.14 -6.99 -0.85
CA MET A 500 -15.17 -6.00 0.21
C MET A 500 -15.19 -6.73 1.55
N HIS A 501 -14.42 -6.25 2.52
CA HIS A 501 -14.65 -6.57 3.92
C HIS A 501 -15.49 -5.47 4.58
N TYR A 502 -16.17 -5.81 5.67
CA TYR A 502 -16.93 -4.88 6.50
C TYR A 502 -16.95 -5.33 7.95
N ASN A 503 -16.71 -4.44 8.91
CA ASN A 503 -16.86 -4.77 10.33
C ASN A 503 -18.29 -4.51 10.75
N MET A 504 -18.92 -5.47 11.41
CA MET A 504 -20.21 -5.29 12.08
C MET A 504 -19.96 -5.24 13.58
N LEU A 505 -20.26 -4.10 14.20
CA LEU A 505 -20.08 -3.88 15.63
C LEU A 505 -21.43 -3.84 16.35
N PHE A 506 -21.50 -4.43 17.54
CA PHE A 506 -22.77 -4.63 18.24
C PHE A 506 -22.73 -4.20 19.72
N PRO A 507 -23.84 -3.65 20.26
CA PRO A 507 -23.94 -3.30 21.67
C PRO A 507 -24.21 -4.51 22.58
N HIS A 508 -24.47 -5.69 21.99
CA HIS A 508 -24.78 -6.92 22.70
C HIS A 508 -24.28 -8.14 21.91
N LYS A 509 -23.81 -9.17 22.62
CA LYS A 509 -23.29 -10.43 22.04
C LYS A 509 -24.25 -11.24 21.16
N TYR A 510 -25.55 -10.89 21.16
CA TYR A 510 -26.56 -11.52 20.32
C TYR A 510 -26.87 -10.72 19.04
N GLY A 511 -26.24 -9.56 18.84
CA GLY A 511 -26.47 -8.71 17.66
C GLY A 511 -26.16 -9.45 16.36
N LEU A 512 -25.05 -10.22 16.33
CA LEU A 512 -24.71 -11.03 15.16
C LEU A 512 -25.77 -12.09 14.87
N ALA A 513 -26.26 -12.80 15.88
CA ALA A 513 -27.32 -13.80 15.70
C ALA A 513 -28.62 -13.17 15.13
N MET A 514 -28.95 -11.94 15.53
CA MET A 514 -30.09 -11.21 14.98
C MET A 514 -29.89 -10.89 13.50
N VAL A 515 -28.68 -10.48 13.09
CA VAL A 515 -28.33 -10.28 11.68
C VAL A 515 -28.48 -11.58 10.90
N MET A 516 -27.89 -12.67 11.38
CA MET A 516 -27.93 -13.97 10.70
C MET A 516 -29.36 -14.51 10.55
N ALA A 517 -30.26 -14.20 11.48
CA ALA A 517 -31.67 -14.56 11.38
C ALA A 517 -32.45 -13.76 10.32
N ASN A 518 -32.02 -12.53 9.99
CA ASN A 518 -32.69 -11.64 9.03
C ASN A 518 -32.01 -11.64 7.64
N PHE A 519 -30.78 -12.13 7.55
CA PHE A 519 -29.98 -12.22 6.33
C PHE A 519 -29.55 -13.68 6.12
N PRO A 520 -30.44 -14.55 5.58
CA PRO A 520 -30.16 -15.97 5.40
C PRO A 520 -28.99 -16.24 4.43
N GLU A 521 -28.55 -15.25 3.65
CA GLU A 521 -27.40 -15.31 2.74
C GLU A 521 -26.10 -15.73 3.44
N PHE A 522 -25.97 -15.44 4.74
CA PHE A 522 -24.82 -15.87 5.54
C PHE A 522 -24.80 -17.37 5.87
N ASN A 523 -25.91 -18.10 5.68
CA ASN A 523 -26.02 -19.55 5.92
C ASN A 523 -25.37 -19.99 7.24
N PHE A 524 -25.74 -19.31 8.34
CA PHE A 524 -25.21 -19.57 9.66
C PHE A 524 -25.54 -20.99 10.15
N ARG A 525 -24.58 -21.65 10.79
CA ARG A 525 -24.71 -23.00 11.36
C ARG A 525 -24.04 -23.06 12.72
N GLY A 526 -24.57 -23.88 13.63
CA GLY A 526 -23.99 -24.10 14.96
C GLY A 526 -24.68 -23.30 16.07
N ASP A 527 -23.97 -23.11 17.18
CA ASP A 527 -24.40 -22.41 18.40
C ASP A 527 -23.45 -21.26 18.75
N GLU A 528 -23.54 -20.66 19.94
CA GLU A 528 -22.70 -19.53 20.34
C GLU A 528 -21.19 -19.85 20.35
N LEU A 529 -20.79 -21.11 20.52
CA LEU A 529 -19.39 -21.51 20.69
C LEU A 529 -18.79 -22.16 19.44
N ASN A 530 -19.62 -22.73 18.57
CA ASN A 530 -19.20 -23.44 17.35
C ASN A 530 -19.83 -22.83 16.09
N GLY A 531 -20.51 -21.68 16.25
CA GLY A 531 -21.22 -20.98 15.19
C GLY A 531 -20.29 -20.47 14.10
N GLU A 532 -20.58 -20.84 12.86
CA GLU A 532 -19.86 -20.38 11.67
C GLU A 532 -20.84 -19.86 10.60
N TYR A 533 -20.37 -18.98 9.74
CA TYR A 533 -21.12 -18.45 8.60
C TYR A 533 -20.25 -18.35 7.34
N VAL A 534 -20.91 -18.32 6.17
CA VAL A 534 -20.23 -18.10 4.88
C VAL A 534 -20.26 -16.63 4.52
N TYR A 535 -19.31 -16.21 3.68
CA TYR A 535 -19.30 -14.87 3.10
C TYR A 535 -20.35 -14.77 1.99
N PRO A 536 -21.41 -13.96 2.17
CA PRO A 536 -22.45 -13.80 1.18
C PRO A 536 -21.96 -12.91 0.02
N ASN A 537 -22.65 -12.97 -1.11
CA ASN A 537 -22.55 -11.95 -2.15
C ASN A 537 -23.78 -11.04 -2.03
N PHE A 538 -23.61 -9.75 -2.24
CA PHE A 538 -24.69 -8.77 -2.19
C PHE A 538 -24.77 -7.96 -3.48
N THR A 539 -25.93 -7.36 -3.73
CA THR A 539 -25.99 -6.12 -4.51
C THR A 539 -25.74 -4.95 -3.56
N LYS A 540 -25.39 -3.79 -4.11
CA LYS A 540 -25.20 -2.58 -3.31
C LYS A 540 -26.43 -2.22 -2.48
N GLU A 541 -27.61 -2.36 -3.07
CA GLU A 541 -28.89 -2.10 -2.41
C GLU A 541 -29.13 -3.05 -1.23
N ARG A 542 -28.91 -4.36 -1.43
CA ARG A 542 -29.07 -5.35 -0.36
C ARG A 542 -28.02 -5.17 0.75
N PHE A 543 -26.82 -4.73 0.40
CA PHE A 543 -25.81 -4.39 1.40
C PHE A 543 -26.19 -3.14 2.19
N SER A 544 -26.78 -2.11 1.56
CA SER A 544 -27.34 -0.96 2.27
C SER A 544 -28.46 -1.36 3.23
N GLU A 545 -29.35 -2.29 2.85
CA GLU A 545 -30.37 -2.84 3.78
C GLU A 545 -29.73 -3.53 5.00
N LEU A 546 -28.63 -4.26 4.80
CA LEU A 546 -27.86 -4.85 5.90
C LEU A 546 -27.29 -3.77 6.84
N VAL A 547 -26.69 -2.73 6.28
CA VAL A 547 -26.15 -1.59 7.06
C VAL A 547 -27.25 -0.92 7.87
N GLU A 548 -28.40 -0.64 7.26
CA GLU A 548 -29.56 -0.04 7.95
C GLU A 548 -30.09 -0.95 9.07
N TYR A 549 -30.19 -2.26 8.82
CA TYR A 549 -30.62 -3.21 9.83
C TYR A 549 -29.66 -3.24 11.04
N ILE A 550 -28.35 -3.31 10.81
CA ILE A 550 -27.34 -3.31 11.88
C ILE A 550 -27.47 -2.03 12.73
N ARG A 551 -27.67 -0.88 12.09
CA ARG A 551 -27.90 0.38 12.80
C ARG A 551 -29.21 0.37 13.59
N SER A 552 -30.27 -0.22 13.04
CA SER A 552 -31.58 -0.31 13.72
C SER A 552 -31.54 -1.11 15.02
N ILE A 553 -30.63 -2.09 15.13
CA ILE A 553 -30.39 -2.87 16.36
C ILE A 553 -29.29 -2.25 17.24
N GLY A 554 -28.90 -1.01 16.94
CA GLY A 554 -27.96 -0.23 17.73
C GLY A 554 -26.48 -0.49 17.43
N GLY A 555 -26.15 -1.22 16.36
CA GLY A 555 -24.79 -1.49 15.91
C GLY A 555 -24.20 -0.41 15.00
N ALA A 556 -23.01 -0.68 14.48
CA ALA A 556 -22.30 0.15 13.50
C ALA A 556 -21.66 -0.72 12.40
N VAL A 557 -21.45 -0.13 11.22
CA VAL A 557 -20.75 -0.78 10.11
C VAL A 557 -19.55 0.06 9.68
N VAL A 558 -18.39 -0.60 9.62
CA VAL A 558 -17.16 -0.03 9.07
C VAL A 558 -16.84 -0.73 7.77
N HIS A 559 -16.40 0.02 6.77
CA HIS A 559 -15.69 -0.53 5.63
C HIS A 559 -14.19 -0.45 5.94
N PRO A 560 -13.57 -1.53 6.46
CA PRO A 560 -12.15 -1.59 6.69
C PRO A 560 -11.39 -1.66 5.36
N HIS A 561 -10.15 -1.16 5.39
CA HIS A 561 -9.16 -1.17 4.30
C HIS A 561 -9.75 -1.06 2.87
N PRO A 562 -10.64 -0.07 2.60
CA PRO A 562 -11.48 -0.09 1.41
C PRO A 562 -10.71 -0.18 0.09
N LYS A 563 -9.59 0.55 0.00
CA LYS A 563 -8.77 0.58 -1.21
C LYS A 563 -7.92 -0.67 -1.44
N MET A 564 -7.79 -1.53 -0.43
CA MET A 564 -7.14 -2.83 -0.56
C MET A 564 -8.07 -3.87 -1.20
N MET A 565 -9.37 -3.81 -0.91
CA MET A 565 -10.35 -4.81 -1.39
C MET A 565 -11.03 -4.41 -2.70
N ILE A 566 -11.50 -3.16 -2.81
CA ILE A 566 -12.17 -2.65 -4.01
C ILE A 566 -11.18 -1.78 -4.79
N CYS A 567 -10.92 -2.13 -6.04
CA CYS A 567 -10.03 -1.38 -6.95
C CYS A 567 -10.80 -0.42 -7.88
N SER A 568 -11.63 0.46 -7.32
CA SER A 568 -12.39 1.46 -8.10
C SER A 568 -11.81 2.88 -8.00
N SER A 569 -11.78 3.58 -9.12
CA SER A 569 -11.52 5.02 -9.22
C SER A 569 -12.70 5.87 -8.75
N ASP A 570 -13.93 5.36 -8.87
CA ASP A 570 -15.13 6.10 -8.50
C ASP A 570 -15.33 6.04 -6.97
N PRO A 571 -15.23 7.15 -6.24
CA PRO A 571 -15.50 7.17 -4.80
C PRO A 571 -16.92 6.68 -4.46
N MET A 572 -17.89 6.83 -5.37
CA MET A 572 -19.27 6.40 -5.13
C MET A 572 -19.42 4.89 -5.02
N ASP A 573 -18.50 4.09 -5.56
CA ASP A 573 -18.55 2.63 -5.41
C ASP A 573 -18.38 2.18 -3.96
N TYR A 574 -17.70 2.98 -3.14
CA TYR A 574 -17.45 2.72 -1.71
C TYR A 574 -18.56 3.28 -0.80
N TYR A 575 -19.44 4.11 -1.35
CA TYR A 575 -20.50 4.77 -0.58
C TYR A 575 -21.72 3.88 -0.47
N VAL A 576 -22.01 3.41 0.75
CA VAL A 576 -23.11 2.48 1.05
C VAL A 576 -24.20 3.08 1.95
N GLY A 577 -24.08 4.37 2.29
CA GLY A 577 -25.06 5.10 3.11
C GLY A 577 -24.44 6.27 3.88
N GLU A 578 -25.28 7.15 4.41
CA GLU A 578 -24.82 8.18 5.34
C GLU A 578 -24.37 7.57 6.66
N PHE A 579 -23.36 8.16 7.29
CA PHE A 579 -22.82 7.77 8.59
C PHE A 579 -22.25 6.35 8.64
N THR A 580 -21.96 5.75 7.49
CA THR A 580 -21.07 4.59 7.40
C THR A 580 -19.64 5.02 7.70
N PHE A 581 -18.88 4.16 8.38
CA PHE A 581 -17.48 4.40 8.68
C PHE A 581 -16.60 3.88 7.54
N LEU A 582 -15.60 4.66 7.15
CA LEU A 582 -14.51 4.21 6.31
C LEU A 582 -13.25 4.16 7.16
N GLU A 583 -12.52 3.06 7.13
CA GLU A 583 -11.23 2.97 7.81
C GLU A 583 -10.17 3.78 7.06
N THR A 584 -9.92 4.99 7.54
CA THR A 584 -8.98 5.94 6.93
C THR A 584 -7.55 5.71 7.37
N LEU A 585 -7.33 5.13 8.56
CA LEU A 585 -6.01 4.69 9.02
C LEU A 585 -6.01 3.15 9.14
N TYR A 586 -5.14 2.50 8.38
CA TYR A 586 -4.98 1.05 8.29
C TYR A 586 -3.51 0.65 8.44
N ASP A 587 -3.24 -0.40 9.23
CA ASP A 587 -1.90 -0.90 9.61
C ASP A 587 -1.10 0.15 10.42
N ARG A 588 -0.73 1.27 9.78
CA ARG A 588 0.00 2.41 10.33
C ARG A 588 -0.45 3.71 9.65
N TYR A 589 -0.36 4.85 10.31
CA TYR A 589 -0.75 6.14 9.70
C TYR A 589 0.12 6.55 8.50
N ASP A 590 1.37 6.08 8.43
CA ASP A 590 2.30 6.33 7.31
C ASP A 590 2.19 5.28 6.18
N SER A 591 1.23 4.36 6.27
CA SER A 591 1.02 3.33 5.26
C SER A 591 0.40 3.90 3.97
N ASN A 592 0.75 3.29 2.83
CA ASN A 592 0.16 3.63 1.54
C ASN A 592 -1.37 3.46 1.52
N TRP A 593 -1.87 2.53 2.33
CA TRP A 593 -3.29 2.24 2.44
C TRP A 593 -4.01 3.32 3.24
N SER A 594 -3.44 3.77 4.36
CA SER A 594 -3.96 4.91 5.13
C SER A 594 -4.10 6.14 4.25
N ALA A 595 -3.04 6.53 3.54
CA ALA A 595 -3.09 7.69 2.65
C ALA A 595 -4.18 7.58 1.57
N ARG A 596 -4.45 6.38 1.06
CA ARG A 596 -5.49 6.17 0.04
C ARG A 596 -6.89 6.13 0.57
N ASN A 597 -7.11 5.43 1.67
CA ASN A 597 -8.41 5.40 2.32
C ASN A 597 -8.78 6.81 2.80
N TYR A 598 -7.78 7.57 3.25
CA TYR A 598 -7.91 8.98 3.56
C TYR A 598 -8.32 9.84 2.36
N GLU A 599 -7.66 9.69 1.21
CA GLU A 599 -8.06 10.42 -0.01
C GLU A 599 -9.44 9.99 -0.52
N LEU A 600 -9.82 8.72 -0.41
CA LEU A 600 -11.18 8.26 -0.69
C LEU A 600 -12.20 8.99 0.19
N TRP A 601 -11.96 9.04 1.50
CA TRP A 601 -12.83 9.71 2.45
C TRP A 601 -12.95 11.21 2.11
N LYS A 602 -11.84 11.89 1.82
CA LYS A 602 -11.85 13.29 1.34
C LYS A 602 -12.66 13.48 0.07
N LYS A 603 -12.52 12.59 -0.93
CA LYS A 603 -13.32 12.64 -2.17
C LYS A 603 -14.81 12.51 -1.87
N LEU A 604 -15.20 11.63 -0.94
CA LEU A 604 -16.60 11.50 -0.52
C LEU A 604 -17.14 12.73 0.21
N LEU A 605 -16.35 13.31 1.12
CA LEU A 605 -16.71 14.57 1.77
C LEU A 605 -16.88 15.71 0.76
N ALA A 606 -16.00 15.81 -0.24
CA ALA A 606 -16.09 16.79 -1.32
C ALA A 606 -17.33 16.62 -2.20
N LEU A 607 -17.85 15.38 -2.30
CA LEU A 607 -19.14 15.07 -2.95
C LEU A 607 -20.35 15.32 -2.04
N GLY A 608 -20.14 15.93 -0.87
CA GLY A 608 -21.19 16.23 0.11
C GLY A 608 -21.71 15.00 0.86
N LYS A 609 -20.98 13.87 0.82
CA LYS A 609 -21.38 12.66 1.55
C LYS A 609 -21.02 12.79 3.02
N ARG A 610 -21.96 12.45 3.88
CA ARG A 610 -21.76 12.36 5.33
C ARG A 610 -21.26 10.96 5.65
N VAL A 611 -19.95 10.78 5.71
CA VAL A 611 -19.30 9.50 6.04
C VAL A 611 -18.32 9.72 7.18
N TYR A 612 -18.34 8.80 8.14
CA TYR A 612 -17.39 8.82 9.24
C TYR A 612 -16.08 8.16 8.85
N ALA A 613 -15.04 8.48 9.59
CA ALA A 613 -13.77 7.81 9.56
C ALA A 613 -13.58 6.90 10.78
N SER A 614 -12.80 5.84 10.62
CA SER A 614 -12.29 4.98 11.69
C SER A 614 -10.83 4.64 11.44
N GLY A 615 -10.14 4.08 12.45
CA GLY A 615 -8.77 3.60 12.29
C GLY A 615 -8.57 2.28 13.03
N GLY A 616 -7.90 1.34 12.38
CA GLY A 616 -7.68 -0.01 12.89
C GLY A 616 -6.39 -0.64 12.37
N SER A 617 -5.78 -1.51 13.17
CA SER A 617 -4.49 -2.11 12.82
C SER A 617 -4.59 -3.34 11.93
N ASP A 618 -5.76 -4.01 11.95
CA ASP A 618 -5.98 -5.31 11.31
C ASP A 618 -4.94 -6.35 11.75
N THR A 619 -4.64 -6.32 13.06
CA THR A 619 -3.60 -7.17 13.62
C THR A 619 -4.08 -8.61 13.73
N HIS A 620 -3.34 -9.50 13.06
CA HIS A 620 -3.50 -10.96 13.15
C HIS A 620 -2.48 -11.61 14.11
N GLY A 621 -1.50 -10.84 14.59
CA GLY A 621 -0.38 -11.29 15.41
C GLY A 621 -0.38 -10.67 16.80
N ALA A 622 0.81 -10.29 17.28
CA ALA A 622 0.97 -9.55 18.52
C ALA A 622 0.23 -8.21 18.46
N VAL A 623 -0.40 -7.79 19.56
CA VAL A 623 -1.08 -6.50 19.69
C VAL A 623 -0.12 -5.35 19.35
N ARG A 624 -0.62 -4.36 18.59
CA ARG A 624 0.15 -3.21 18.10
C ARG A 624 -0.49 -1.90 18.51
N SER A 625 0.29 -0.82 18.53
CA SER A 625 -0.20 0.52 18.88
C SER A 625 0.00 1.55 17.77
N ASP A 626 0.41 1.09 16.59
CA ASP A 626 0.82 1.96 15.48
C ASP A 626 -0.38 2.62 14.76
N THR A 627 -1.59 2.09 14.98
CA THR A 627 -2.87 2.67 14.55
C THR A 627 -3.83 2.67 15.72
N VAL A 628 -4.19 3.86 16.20
CA VAL A 628 -5.05 4.06 17.37
C VAL A 628 -6.15 5.06 17.06
N SER A 629 -7.22 5.01 17.84
CA SER A 629 -8.26 6.03 17.90
C SER A 629 -8.42 6.52 19.35
N VAL A 630 -8.73 7.80 19.53
CA VAL A 630 -8.87 8.41 20.87
C VAL A 630 -10.33 8.70 21.17
N PHE A 631 -10.83 8.12 22.26
CA PHE A 631 -12.20 8.24 22.72
C PHE A 631 -12.25 8.99 24.05
N TYR A 632 -13.11 10.01 24.14
CA TYR A 632 -13.39 10.67 25.41
C TYR A 632 -14.61 10.03 26.07
N ALA A 633 -14.39 9.22 27.11
CA ALA A 633 -15.45 8.49 27.82
C ALA A 633 -15.38 8.68 29.34
N LYS A 634 -16.54 8.54 30.02
CA LYS A 634 -16.60 8.51 31.49
C LYS A 634 -16.12 7.18 32.05
N GLU A 635 -16.40 6.10 31.34
CA GLU A 635 -16.15 4.72 31.76
C GLU A 635 -15.41 3.96 30.67
N ARG A 636 -14.52 3.06 31.07
CA ARG A 636 -13.79 2.17 30.17
C ARG A 636 -14.65 0.91 29.93
N LEU A 637 -15.58 0.99 28.98
CA LEU A 637 -16.51 -0.09 28.64
C LEU A 637 -16.71 -0.14 27.11
N GLY A 638 -16.65 -1.35 26.53
CA GLY A 638 -16.84 -1.59 25.10
C GLY A 638 -18.12 -0.96 24.54
N LYS A 639 -19.24 -1.15 25.25
CA LYS A 639 -20.52 -0.53 24.89
C LYS A 639 -20.46 1.01 24.89
N THR A 640 -19.75 1.61 25.85
CA THR A 640 -19.60 3.07 25.91
C THR A 640 -18.79 3.58 24.72
N PHE A 641 -17.71 2.89 24.35
CA PHE A 641 -16.94 3.23 23.15
C PHE A 641 -17.78 3.11 21.87
N LEU A 642 -18.58 2.05 21.73
CA LEU A 642 -19.49 1.91 20.58
C LEU A 642 -20.52 3.05 20.50
N GLU A 643 -21.11 3.47 21.63
CA GLU A 643 -22.06 4.59 21.64
C GLU A 643 -21.43 5.93 21.26
N ILE A 644 -20.15 6.14 21.60
CA ILE A 644 -19.38 7.30 21.14
C ILE A 644 -19.07 7.17 19.64
N MET A 645 -18.62 5.99 19.21
CA MET A 645 -18.28 5.71 17.82
C MET A 645 -19.46 6.00 16.90
N LYS A 646 -20.66 5.50 17.24
CA LYS A 646 -21.91 5.70 16.48
C LYS A 646 -22.29 7.18 16.28
N LYS A 647 -21.81 8.08 17.14
CA LYS A 647 -22.04 9.53 17.03
C LYS A 647 -20.93 10.25 16.25
N GLY A 648 -19.85 9.54 15.90
CA GLY A 648 -18.65 10.14 15.31
C GLY A 648 -17.84 11.00 16.30
N ASP A 649 -18.13 10.95 17.60
CA ASP A 649 -17.51 11.82 18.63
C ASP A 649 -16.16 11.26 19.15
N PHE A 650 -15.26 10.94 18.22
CA PHE A 650 -13.90 10.48 18.52
C PHE A 650 -12.92 10.89 17.42
N SER A 651 -11.62 10.93 17.74
CA SER A 651 -10.56 11.16 16.76
C SER A 651 -9.97 9.86 16.25
N VAL A 652 -9.65 9.85 14.97
CA VAL A 652 -8.97 8.75 14.29
C VAL A 652 -7.47 9.11 14.26
N GLY A 653 -6.62 8.31 14.89
CA GLY A 653 -5.18 8.55 15.01
C GLY A 653 -4.71 8.86 16.43
N ALA A 654 -3.43 9.17 16.58
CA ALA A 654 -2.73 9.19 17.88
C ALA A 654 -2.98 10.42 18.76
N VAL A 655 -3.86 11.34 18.39
CA VAL A 655 -4.07 12.60 19.10
C VAL A 655 -5.55 12.80 19.41
N GLY A 656 -5.84 13.16 20.66
CA GLY A 656 -7.18 13.54 21.10
C GLY A 656 -7.62 14.86 20.48
N ILE A 657 -8.80 14.85 19.84
CA ILE A 657 -9.43 16.05 19.29
C ILE A 657 -10.83 16.15 19.86
N GLN A 658 -11.16 17.31 20.42
CA GLN A 658 -12.49 17.70 20.86
C GLN A 658 -12.90 18.93 20.06
N MET A 659 -14.10 18.93 19.50
CA MET A 659 -14.61 20.09 18.78
C MET A 659 -16.12 20.21 18.87
N ALA A 660 -16.63 21.43 18.85
CA ALA A 660 -18.05 21.72 18.83
C ALA A 660 -18.37 23.02 18.10
N ILE A 661 -19.51 23.05 17.42
CA ILE A 661 -20.16 24.27 16.94
C ILE A 661 -21.42 24.45 17.79
N ALA A 662 -21.46 25.50 18.61
CA ALA A 662 -22.44 25.61 19.69
C ALA A 662 -22.48 24.31 20.54
N ASP A 663 -23.63 23.67 20.68
CA ASP A 663 -23.82 22.42 21.42
C ASP A 663 -23.70 21.15 20.55
N ALA A 664 -23.38 21.29 19.26
CA ALA A 664 -23.18 20.16 18.35
C ALA A 664 -21.71 19.69 18.39
N PRO A 665 -21.40 18.53 18.99
CA PRO A 665 -20.04 18.00 19.03
C PRO A 665 -19.60 17.43 17.68
N MET A 666 -18.32 17.10 17.59
CA MET A 666 -17.73 16.29 16.52
C MET A 666 -18.65 15.14 16.07
N GLY A 667 -18.77 14.97 14.76
CA GLY A 667 -19.60 13.93 14.15
C GLY A 667 -21.09 14.28 14.02
N SER A 668 -21.52 15.46 14.51
CA SER A 668 -22.92 15.90 14.42
C SER A 668 -23.25 16.62 13.11
N VAL A 669 -24.55 16.74 12.84
CA VAL A 669 -25.11 17.67 11.84
C VAL A 669 -25.80 18.79 12.61
N THR A 670 -25.57 20.04 12.23
CA THR A 670 -26.25 21.21 12.82
C THR A 670 -26.64 22.22 11.75
N GLU A 671 -27.62 23.08 12.04
CA GLU A 671 -27.96 24.19 11.15
C GLU A 671 -26.88 25.28 11.24
N PHE A 672 -26.58 25.93 10.13
CA PHE A 672 -25.70 27.09 10.14
C PHE A 672 -26.43 28.33 10.66
N HIS A 673 -25.88 28.95 11.70
CA HIS A 673 -26.26 30.29 12.11
C HIS A 673 -25.08 31.27 12.00
N GLU A 674 -25.36 32.46 11.45
CA GLU A 674 -24.34 33.48 11.32
C GLU A 674 -23.92 34.01 12.70
N GLY A 675 -22.61 33.96 12.97
CA GLY A 675 -22.05 34.34 14.26
C GLY A 675 -21.65 33.16 15.14
N ASP A 676 -22.06 31.94 14.78
CA ASP A 676 -21.63 30.73 15.48
C ASP A 676 -20.11 30.56 15.45
N VAL A 677 -19.61 29.85 16.45
CA VAL A 677 -18.19 29.66 16.69
C VAL A 677 -17.90 28.17 16.77
N LEU A 678 -16.94 27.73 15.98
CA LEU A 678 -16.28 26.44 16.15
C LEU A 678 -15.25 26.58 17.26
N THR A 679 -15.36 25.75 18.30
CA THR A 679 -14.32 25.60 19.33
C THR A 679 -13.63 24.27 19.17
N VAL A 680 -12.30 24.26 19.27
CA VAL A 680 -11.44 23.10 19.10
C VAL A 680 -10.48 23.01 20.28
N ARG A 681 -10.27 21.79 20.79
CA ARG A 681 -9.19 21.44 21.69
C ARG A 681 -8.45 20.22 21.16
N VAL A 682 -7.14 20.34 21.09
CA VAL A 682 -6.22 19.27 20.69
C VAL A 682 -5.30 18.96 21.86
N GLY A 683 -5.12 17.69 22.18
CA GLY A 683 -4.29 17.24 23.29
C GLY A 683 -4.24 15.72 23.37
N ASP A 684 -3.85 15.20 24.54
CA ASP A 684 -3.87 13.76 24.83
C ASP A 684 -3.17 12.93 23.74
N PHE A 685 -1.97 13.36 23.35
CA PHE A 685 -1.16 12.63 22.39
C PHE A 685 -0.80 11.28 23.00
N PHE A 686 -1.10 10.20 22.29
CA PHE A 686 -0.70 8.86 22.65
C PHE A 686 0.83 8.74 22.64
N SER A 687 1.42 8.80 23.82
CA SER A 687 2.86 9.03 24.03
C SER A 687 3.81 8.09 23.29
N ARG A 688 3.37 6.88 22.93
CA ARG A 688 4.18 5.91 22.16
C ARG A 688 4.36 6.28 20.70
N GLU A 689 3.41 7.03 20.14
CA GLU A 689 3.45 7.50 18.75
C GLU A 689 4.03 8.92 18.62
N LEU A 690 4.34 9.58 19.75
CA LEU A 690 5.02 10.86 19.72
C LEU A 690 6.48 10.68 19.27
N LYS A 691 6.77 11.08 18.04
CA LYS A 691 8.11 11.00 17.47
C LYS A 691 8.96 12.20 17.89
N LYS A 692 10.20 11.92 18.30
CA LYS A 692 11.19 12.98 18.57
C LYS A 692 11.52 13.72 17.27
N ASN A 693 11.79 15.02 17.38
CA ASN A 693 12.21 15.89 16.27
C ASN A 693 11.18 16.01 15.12
N CYS A 694 9.90 15.73 15.36
CA CYS A 694 8.83 15.98 14.40
C CYS A 694 8.22 17.36 14.64
N GLU A 695 7.88 18.04 13.55
CA GLU A 695 7.08 19.27 13.58
C GLU A 695 5.63 18.92 13.27
N TYR A 696 4.75 19.03 14.27
CA TYR A 696 3.32 18.81 14.08
C TYR A 696 2.59 20.12 13.79
N GLU A 697 1.47 20.02 13.08
CA GLU A 697 0.58 21.13 12.77
C GLU A 697 -0.87 20.77 13.07
N ILE A 698 -1.62 21.67 13.70
CA ILE A 698 -3.08 21.62 13.73
C ILE A 698 -3.60 22.29 12.47
N ARG A 699 -4.53 21.65 11.77
CA ARG A 699 -5.24 22.23 10.62
C ARG A 699 -6.75 22.11 10.82
N ILE A 700 -7.47 23.21 10.71
CA ILE A 700 -8.94 23.22 10.60
C ILE A 700 -9.29 23.33 9.13
N ILE A 701 -10.15 22.44 8.65
CA ILE A 701 -10.42 22.23 7.22
C ILE A 701 -11.92 22.26 6.94
N THR A 702 -12.26 22.86 5.80
CA THR A 702 -13.63 22.96 5.26
C THR A 702 -13.71 22.33 3.88
N ASP A 703 -14.88 22.39 3.24
CA ASP A 703 -15.06 22.03 1.83
C ASP A 703 -14.35 22.98 0.84
N LYS A 704 -13.77 24.09 1.34
CA LYS A 704 -13.06 25.09 0.54
C LYS A 704 -11.54 25.12 0.78
N GLY A 705 -11.02 24.24 1.64
CA GLY A 705 -9.59 24.12 1.91
C GLY A 705 -9.26 24.34 3.38
N VAL A 706 -8.02 24.75 3.64
CA VAL A 706 -7.56 25.03 5.01
C VAL A 706 -8.13 26.35 5.51
N ALA A 707 -8.86 26.30 6.61
CA ALA A 707 -9.41 27.48 7.29
C ALA A 707 -8.46 28.08 8.32
N TYR A 708 -7.66 27.23 8.98
CA TYR A 708 -6.69 27.63 9.98
C TYR A 708 -5.55 26.61 10.04
N ALA A 709 -4.33 27.07 10.28
CA ALA A 709 -3.18 26.22 10.55
C ALA A 709 -2.25 26.84 11.60
N SER A 710 -1.72 26.03 12.52
CA SER A 710 -0.71 26.44 13.48
C SER A 710 0.21 25.28 13.89
N ARG A 711 1.41 25.61 14.35
CA ARG A 711 2.34 24.62 14.91
C ARG A 711 1.78 24.00 16.19
N TYR A 712 1.96 22.70 16.31
CA TYR A 712 1.66 21.90 17.49
C TYR A 712 2.96 21.26 18.01
N ASP A 713 3.18 21.32 19.32
CA ASP A 713 4.37 20.76 19.95
C ASP A 713 4.21 19.26 20.26
N GLY A 714 3.01 18.70 20.08
CA GLY A 714 2.68 17.32 20.39
C GLY A 714 2.48 17.03 21.89
N ILE A 715 2.63 18.04 22.76
CA ILE A 715 2.69 17.86 24.22
C ILE A 715 1.63 18.72 24.91
N SER A 716 1.64 20.03 24.66
CA SER A 716 0.80 20.99 25.36
C SER A 716 -0.59 20.98 24.74
N THR A 717 -1.65 20.92 25.55
CA THR A 717 -3.01 21.12 25.02
C THR A 717 -3.11 22.47 24.33
N GLN A 718 -3.65 22.48 23.10
CA GLN A 718 -3.90 23.69 22.33
C GLN A 718 -5.40 23.86 22.10
N ARG A 719 -5.85 25.12 22.11
CA ARG A 719 -7.25 25.51 21.89
C ARG A 719 -7.34 26.53 20.77
N VAL A 720 -8.35 26.38 19.91
CA VAL A 720 -8.61 27.31 18.80
C VAL A 720 -10.10 27.57 18.72
N ALA A 721 -10.48 28.83 18.53
CA ALA A 721 -11.86 29.24 18.29
C ALA A 721 -11.97 30.03 16.99
N LEU A 722 -12.93 29.67 16.16
CA LEU A 722 -13.08 30.18 14.79
C LEU A 722 -14.53 30.57 14.54
N LYS A 723 -14.80 31.79 14.08
CA LYS A 723 -16.15 32.13 13.58
C LYS A 723 -16.44 31.28 12.36
N ILE A 724 -17.55 30.56 12.34
CA ILE A 724 -17.89 29.73 11.18
C ILE A 724 -18.47 30.58 10.05
N LYS A 725 -18.24 30.13 8.82
CA LYS A 725 -18.91 30.56 7.60
C LYS A 725 -19.81 29.45 7.06
N LYS A 726 -20.66 29.80 6.09
CA LYS A 726 -21.48 28.87 5.32
C LYS A 726 -20.60 27.86 4.56
N ARG A 727 -20.31 26.69 5.17
CA ARG A 727 -19.40 25.63 4.67
C ARG A 727 -19.97 24.25 4.95
N ALA A 728 -19.83 23.31 4.02
CA ALA A 728 -20.52 22.01 4.13
C ALA A 728 -20.12 21.21 5.39
N PHE A 729 -18.87 21.37 5.84
CA PHE A 729 -18.38 20.79 7.09
C PHE A 729 -17.19 21.57 7.66
N TYR A 730 -16.89 21.30 8.94
CA TYR A 730 -15.60 21.58 9.57
C TYR A 730 -15.01 20.30 10.13
N ARG A 731 -13.69 20.14 10.01
CA ARG A 731 -12.92 19.05 10.63
C ARG A 731 -11.52 19.51 11.00
N VAL A 732 -10.84 18.74 11.82
CA VAL A 732 -9.48 19.03 12.31
C VAL A 732 -8.54 17.90 11.92
N GLU A 733 -7.31 18.24 11.56
CA GLU A 733 -6.21 17.30 11.34
C GLU A 733 -5.00 17.69 12.19
N ILE A 734 -4.25 16.68 12.61
CA ILE A 734 -2.87 16.81 13.10
C ILE A 734 -1.96 16.25 12.02
N PHE A 735 -1.14 17.13 11.44
CA PHE A 735 -0.25 16.81 10.34
C PHE A 735 1.20 16.79 10.83
N ASP A 736 1.94 15.73 10.50
CA ASP A 736 3.39 15.67 10.67
C ASP A 736 4.02 16.36 9.46
N ALA A 737 4.45 17.62 9.65
CA ALA A 737 5.05 18.43 8.59
C ALA A 737 6.46 17.96 8.20
N THR A 738 7.14 17.24 9.10
CA THR A 738 8.47 16.67 8.83
C THR A 738 8.37 15.55 7.81
N HIS A 739 7.34 14.70 7.91
CA HIS A 739 7.21 13.49 7.08
C HIS A 739 6.07 13.55 6.05
N GLY A 740 5.17 14.52 6.14
CA GLY A 740 4.16 14.79 5.13
C GLY A 740 2.89 13.92 5.21
N TYR A 741 2.51 13.43 6.40
CA TYR A 741 1.30 12.61 6.59
C TYR A 741 0.41 13.10 7.74
N VAL A 742 -0.85 12.65 7.73
CA VAL A 742 -1.84 12.92 8.80
C VAL A 742 -1.66 11.90 9.92
N VAL A 743 -1.39 12.37 11.13
CA VAL A 743 -1.19 11.53 12.33
C VAL A 743 -2.50 11.31 13.08
N ALA A 744 -3.38 12.30 13.03
CA ALA A 744 -4.73 12.19 13.57
C ALA A 744 -5.69 13.11 12.82
N HIS A 745 -6.97 12.77 12.79
CA HIS A 745 -8.01 13.65 12.30
C HIS A 745 -9.35 13.40 12.98
N SER A 746 -10.17 14.44 12.99
CA SER A 746 -11.52 14.42 13.54
C SER A 746 -12.50 13.86 12.53
N ASN A 747 -13.63 13.34 13.00
CA ASN A 747 -14.83 13.29 12.17
C ASN A 747 -15.36 14.72 11.93
N PRO A 748 -16.11 14.98 10.84
CA PRO A 748 -16.58 16.32 10.54
C PRO A 748 -17.80 16.71 11.40
N ILE A 749 -17.99 18.00 11.63
CA ILE A 749 -19.30 18.57 11.96
C ILE A 749 -19.88 19.10 10.65
N TRP A 750 -21.04 18.59 10.22
CA TRP A 750 -21.69 19.03 8.99
C TRP A 750 -22.67 20.17 9.26
N LEU A 751 -22.77 21.10 8.31
CA LEU A 751 -23.70 22.23 8.39
C LEU A 751 -24.79 22.13 7.33
N ASP A 752 -26.03 22.26 7.77
CA ASP A 752 -27.22 22.37 6.92
C ASP A 752 -27.63 23.83 6.72
N PHE A 753 -28.23 24.13 5.56
CA PHE A 753 -28.44 25.49 5.06
C PHE A 753 -29.81 25.73 4.43
#